data_AF-A0A951KE55-F1
#
_entry.id   AF-A0A951KE55-F1
#
_cell.length_a   1.000
_cell.length_b   1.000
_cell.length_c   1.000
_cell.angle_alpha   90.00
_cell.angle_beta   90.00
_cell.angle_gamma   90.00
#
_symmetry.space_group_name_H-M   'P 1'
#
loop_
_entity.id
_entity.type
_entity.pdbx_description
1 polymer ?
#
loop_
_entity_poly.entity_id
_entity_poly.type
_entity_poly.pdbx_seq_one_letter_code
_entity_poly.pdbx_strand_id
1 'polypeptide(L)'
;MIDANQLQRELAERIEGEVRFDTISRALYSTDASVYQIQPLGVVLPKNREDILRAIEICRRFQCPITMRGGGTSQAGQAIGEGVLVDISKYYNRLLEMNPEERWARVEPGIVLDELNAQLAPHGLRFAPDISTASRATIGGMIANNSAGARSVLYGKTLDHVLETTVALSDASIAHFREIARGEARTGDTLEAACYETVLRLACQHADEIARRFPKIVRRVAGYNLDEFTQPNGPVNLSKIIVGSEGTLGVVLEAKLRLVPLPKAKAVMVIGFADLLEALAATPAILKHQPSAVEVMDKHILDNTRQNPALDRVRSSFIEGDPAATLCVEFYADRNEDLPPRLEALERDLRSQRFGFSFYGETDPAKQARVWSLREAALGLSMAMKEDAKSLSFVEDTAVAPERLSEYIGRFLHIIRKHETTAGIYAHASVGCLHVRPVVNLKTEEGVRKFESIAQEVADLVLEYGGSVSGEHGDGLVRSPFLRQMFGPVLYDAFREVKRTFDPYGVFNPGKIVDPPPISSNLRYGANYRTPKPESWFDFSEYGGLGGAVEMCSGVGACRKKLAGTMCPSYMVTREESDSTRGRANVLRLAMTGRLGESGLGDEGVFRVLDLCLECRACKSECPVGVDMARFKSEFLADYWKRHGTALGARALGNIHEVSKWGSRFAPIANWASASGPVRWLNEKMLGLDARRIPPRWKSETFERWWAKRGGSASPKRSGSVTLFNDTFVNHYNPEIGVAAVEILEQGGYGVEVVRPACCGRPLISQGLLGEARALAEKVVIGLFPIASRGEKILFLEPSCLSAVKEDMPSLLRGELQAKAREVAQACVLFDEFAAQLDLPLRPGPSRILLHGHCHQKSMGLLPATVALLSRIPLATVTDLDAGCCGMAGSFG
;
A
#
# COMPACT_ATOMS: atom_id res chain seq x y z
N MET A 1 -32.08 -20.54 2.70
CA MET A 1 -31.07 -19.97 1.78
C MET A 1 -31.54 -18.58 1.37
N ILE A 2 -30.65 -17.59 1.34
CA ILE A 2 -30.96 -16.21 0.95
C ILE A 2 -31.21 -16.16 -0.58
N ASP A 3 -32.33 -15.60 -1.03
CA ASP A 3 -32.56 -15.33 -2.46
C ASP A 3 -31.74 -14.11 -2.89
N ALA A 4 -30.54 -14.37 -3.44
CA ALA A 4 -29.62 -13.33 -3.86
C ALA A 4 -30.17 -12.45 -4.99
N ASN A 5 -31.01 -12.99 -5.88
CA ASN A 5 -31.58 -12.24 -7.00
C ASN A 5 -32.67 -11.27 -6.54
N GLN A 6 -33.50 -11.68 -5.58
CA GLN A 6 -34.46 -10.79 -4.95
C GLN A 6 -33.76 -9.73 -4.10
N LEU A 7 -32.78 -10.13 -3.29
CA LEU A 7 -31.97 -9.22 -2.48
C LEU A 7 -31.30 -8.13 -3.34
N GLN A 8 -30.66 -8.52 -4.45
CA GLN A 8 -30.03 -7.58 -5.38
C GLN A 8 -31.04 -6.56 -5.93
N ARG A 9 -32.20 -7.03 -6.42
CA ARG A 9 -33.24 -6.16 -6.98
C ARG A 9 -33.73 -5.14 -5.97
N GLU A 10 -34.06 -5.59 -4.75
CA GLU A 10 -34.57 -4.69 -3.73
C GLU A 10 -33.54 -3.67 -3.24
N LEU A 11 -32.26 -4.07 -3.14
CA LEU A 11 -31.18 -3.13 -2.86
C LEU A 11 -31.06 -2.10 -4.00
N ALA A 12 -31.02 -2.55 -5.25
CA ALA A 12 -30.84 -1.68 -6.42
C ALA A 12 -32.01 -0.70 -6.63
N GLU A 13 -33.23 -1.07 -6.24
CA GLU A 13 -34.42 -0.20 -6.32
C GLU A 13 -34.47 0.87 -5.23
N ARG A 14 -33.86 0.62 -4.06
CA ARG A 14 -34.01 1.49 -2.87
C ARG A 14 -32.76 2.26 -2.48
N ILE A 15 -31.59 1.90 -3.01
CA ILE A 15 -30.30 2.53 -2.73
C ILE A 15 -29.92 3.45 -3.90
N GLU A 16 -29.53 4.69 -3.58
CA GLU A 16 -29.05 5.68 -4.56
C GLU A 16 -27.58 5.44 -4.95
N GLY A 17 -26.81 4.88 -4.02
CA GLY A 17 -25.49 4.34 -4.24
C GLY A 17 -25.45 3.15 -5.21
N GLU A 18 -24.30 2.52 -5.32
CA GLU A 18 -24.12 1.42 -6.27
C GLU A 18 -24.33 0.07 -5.61
N VAL A 19 -25.01 -0.84 -6.31
CA VAL A 19 -25.29 -2.21 -5.86
C VAL A 19 -24.71 -3.19 -6.89
N ARG A 20 -23.74 -4.01 -6.46
CA ARG A 20 -22.94 -4.86 -7.35
C ARG A 20 -22.94 -6.30 -6.87
N PHE A 21 -23.52 -7.20 -7.66
CA PHE A 21 -23.60 -8.64 -7.39
C PHE A 21 -22.86 -9.48 -8.45
N ASP A 22 -22.20 -8.81 -9.40
CA ASP A 22 -21.41 -9.48 -10.43
C ASP A 22 -20.17 -10.16 -9.84
N THR A 23 -19.68 -11.17 -10.55
CA THR A 23 -18.56 -12.01 -10.12
C THR A 23 -17.29 -11.22 -9.86
N ILE A 24 -16.99 -10.19 -10.66
CA ILE A 24 -15.78 -9.38 -10.53
C ILE A 24 -15.85 -8.53 -9.26
N SER A 25 -16.97 -7.84 -9.02
CA SER A 25 -17.16 -7.06 -7.80
C SER A 25 -17.06 -7.93 -6.55
N ARG A 26 -17.71 -9.09 -6.53
CA ARG A 26 -17.60 -10.02 -5.39
C ARG A 26 -16.17 -10.53 -5.18
N ALA A 27 -15.43 -10.76 -6.26
CA ALA A 27 -14.03 -11.16 -6.21
C ALA A 27 -13.12 -10.06 -5.62
N LEU A 28 -13.27 -8.81 -6.08
CA LEU A 28 -12.49 -7.64 -5.62
C LEU A 28 -12.59 -7.44 -4.11
N TYR A 29 -13.78 -7.65 -3.56
CA TYR A 29 -14.10 -7.41 -2.15
C TYR A 29 -13.94 -8.63 -1.24
N SER A 30 -13.43 -9.75 -1.77
CA SER A 30 -13.33 -11.02 -1.02
C SER A 30 -12.16 -11.14 -0.04
N THR A 31 -11.23 -10.18 -0.06
CA THR A 31 -10.01 -10.20 0.78
C THR A 31 -9.78 -8.84 1.44
N ASP A 32 -9.15 -8.83 2.60
CA ASP A 32 -8.45 -7.66 3.17
C ASP A 32 -6.92 -7.95 3.22
N ALA A 33 -6.20 -7.40 4.19
CA ALA A 33 -4.76 -7.63 4.35
C ALA A 33 -4.44 -8.85 5.25
N SER A 34 -5.46 -9.59 5.69
CA SER A 34 -5.31 -10.79 6.52
C SER A 34 -5.02 -12.05 5.68
N VAL A 35 -4.86 -13.18 6.37
CA VAL A 35 -4.69 -14.50 5.75
C VAL A 35 -6.00 -15.10 5.20
N TYR A 36 -7.13 -14.40 5.29
CA TYR A 36 -8.46 -14.94 4.96
C TYR A 36 -9.02 -14.45 3.62
N GLN A 37 -9.94 -15.23 3.08
CA GLN A 37 -10.77 -14.87 1.92
C GLN A 37 -12.20 -15.35 2.15
N ILE A 38 -13.15 -14.42 2.09
CA ILE A 38 -14.59 -14.70 2.19
C ILE A 38 -15.28 -13.92 1.08
N GLN A 39 -15.98 -14.63 0.18
CA GLN A 39 -16.67 -13.99 -0.93
C GLN A 39 -18.05 -13.48 -0.48
N PRO A 40 -18.35 -12.17 -0.61
CA PRO A 40 -19.68 -11.65 -0.30
C PRO A 40 -20.72 -12.10 -1.33
N LEU A 41 -22.00 -12.08 -0.93
CA LEU A 41 -23.15 -12.19 -1.84
C LEU A 41 -23.21 -10.98 -2.80
N GLY A 42 -22.91 -9.79 -2.30
CA GLY A 42 -22.92 -8.55 -3.06
C GLY A 42 -22.25 -7.40 -2.32
N VAL A 43 -22.03 -6.30 -3.03
CA VAL A 43 -21.36 -5.10 -2.52
C VAL A 43 -22.26 -3.89 -2.71
N VAL A 44 -22.35 -3.05 -1.68
CA VAL A 44 -23.04 -1.77 -1.69
C VAL A 44 -22.04 -0.64 -1.46
N LEU A 45 -22.07 0.38 -2.31
CA LEU A 45 -21.28 1.61 -2.20
C LEU A 45 -22.26 2.77 -1.92
N PRO A 46 -22.62 3.02 -0.65
CA PRO A 46 -23.63 4.02 -0.30
C PRO A 46 -23.12 5.43 -0.57
N LYS A 47 -24.02 6.31 -1.03
CA LYS A 47 -23.71 7.75 -1.22
C LYS A 47 -24.08 8.60 -0.02
N ASN A 48 -25.05 8.15 0.76
CA ASN A 48 -25.62 8.89 1.86
C ASN A 48 -25.98 7.95 3.03
N ARG A 49 -26.43 8.55 4.13
CA ARG A 49 -26.84 7.82 5.34
C ARG A 49 -28.03 6.90 5.08
N GLU A 50 -29.01 7.37 4.32
CA GLU A 50 -30.26 6.68 4.05
C GLU A 50 -30.04 5.38 3.25
N ASP A 51 -29.03 5.35 2.35
CA ASP A 51 -28.59 4.12 1.69
C ASP A 51 -28.14 3.05 2.69
N ILE A 52 -27.39 3.45 3.73
CA ILE A 52 -26.90 2.54 4.77
C ILE A 52 -28.10 2.00 5.57
N LEU A 53 -29.01 2.88 6.00
CA LEU A 53 -30.21 2.47 6.75
C LEU A 53 -31.07 1.49 5.95
N ARG A 54 -31.31 1.77 4.67
CA ARG A 54 -32.07 0.88 3.78
C ARG A 54 -31.36 -0.46 3.57
N ALA A 55 -30.04 -0.46 3.43
CA ALA A 55 -29.27 -1.69 3.36
C ALA A 55 -29.46 -2.55 4.63
N ILE A 56 -29.43 -1.93 5.81
CA ILE A 56 -29.70 -2.61 7.10
C ILE A 56 -31.12 -3.19 7.12
N GLU A 57 -32.14 -2.39 6.80
CA GLU A 57 -33.54 -2.83 6.80
C GLU A 57 -33.78 -4.03 5.87
N ILE A 58 -33.25 -3.94 4.64
CA ILE A 58 -33.40 -4.97 3.62
C ILE A 58 -32.66 -6.24 4.07
N CYS A 59 -31.38 -6.13 4.44
CA CYS A 59 -30.60 -7.30 4.85
C CYS A 59 -31.20 -7.98 6.09
N ARG A 60 -31.70 -7.21 7.06
CA ARG A 60 -32.45 -7.75 8.21
C ARG A 60 -33.65 -8.59 7.78
N ARG A 61 -34.49 -8.08 6.88
CA ARG A 61 -35.67 -8.82 6.39
C ARG A 61 -35.27 -10.12 5.68
N PHE A 62 -34.17 -10.10 4.94
CA PHE A 62 -33.61 -11.28 4.26
C PHE A 62 -32.78 -12.19 5.17
N GLN A 63 -32.57 -11.81 6.44
CA GLN A 63 -31.60 -12.44 7.36
C GLN A 63 -30.21 -12.58 6.72
N CYS A 64 -29.82 -11.57 5.93
CA CYS A 64 -28.52 -11.49 5.29
C CYS A 64 -27.55 -10.74 6.21
N PRO A 65 -26.36 -11.30 6.50
CA PRO A 65 -25.33 -10.57 7.21
C PRO A 65 -24.89 -9.30 6.46
N ILE A 66 -24.47 -8.29 7.22
CA ILE A 66 -23.81 -7.07 6.75
C ILE A 66 -22.40 -7.02 7.33
N THR A 67 -21.43 -6.73 6.46
CA THR A 67 -20.06 -6.40 6.86
C THR A 67 -19.71 -5.01 6.35
N MET A 68 -19.48 -4.07 7.27
CA MET A 68 -18.98 -2.73 6.93
C MET A 68 -17.52 -2.79 6.52
N ARG A 69 -17.14 -2.00 5.52
CA ARG A 69 -15.76 -1.91 5.03
C ARG A 69 -15.36 -0.46 4.75
N GLY A 70 -14.15 -0.11 5.19
CA GLY A 70 -13.45 1.11 4.80
C GLY A 70 -12.41 0.83 3.71
N GLY A 71 -11.14 1.14 3.99
CA GLY A 71 -10.03 0.85 3.06
C GLY A 71 -9.72 -0.64 2.83
N GLY A 72 -10.31 -1.55 3.62
CA GLY A 72 -10.03 -2.99 3.56
C GLY A 72 -8.60 -3.33 3.97
N THR A 73 -8.05 -2.61 4.95
CA THR A 73 -6.65 -2.69 5.37
C THR A 73 -6.45 -3.58 6.61
N SER A 74 -7.49 -4.30 7.03
CA SER A 74 -7.44 -5.10 8.26
C SER A 74 -6.42 -6.24 8.21
N GLN A 75 -5.75 -6.40 9.35
CA GLN A 75 -4.89 -7.48 9.80
C GLN A 75 -5.55 -8.86 9.93
N ALA A 76 -6.83 -8.84 10.32
CA ALA A 76 -7.41 -9.94 11.09
C ALA A 76 -8.73 -10.48 10.52
N GLY A 77 -9.18 -10.04 9.35
CA GLY A 77 -10.33 -10.63 8.66
C GLY A 77 -11.70 -10.06 9.06
N GLN A 78 -11.76 -8.98 9.85
CA GLN A 78 -13.01 -8.32 10.22
C GLN A 78 -13.61 -7.42 9.13
N ALA A 79 -12.87 -7.13 8.06
CA ALA A 79 -13.32 -6.29 6.95
C ALA A 79 -13.90 -7.09 5.76
N ILE A 80 -14.20 -8.39 5.96
CA ILE A 80 -14.74 -9.33 4.98
C ILE A 80 -15.83 -10.23 5.59
N GLY A 81 -16.81 -10.66 4.78
CA GLY A 81 -17.94 -11.47 5.22
C GLY A 81 -18.76 -12.05 4.07
N GLU A 82 -19.57 -13.07 4.36
CA GLU A 82 -20.31 -13.86 3.35
C GLU A 82 -21.57 -13.16 2.81
N GLY A 83 -22.14 -12.20 3.54
CA GLY A 83 -23.38 -11.51 3.17
C GLY A 83 -23.18 -10.30 2.25
N VAL A 84 -23.85 -9.20 2.55
CA VAL A 84 -23.67 -7.92 1.83
C VAL A 84 -22.54 -7.14 2.48
N LEU A 85 -21.55 -6.76 1.68
CA LEU A 85 -20.45 -5.92 2.11
C LEU A 85 -20.76 -4.47 1.76
N VAL A 86 -20.63 -3.55 2.72
CA VAL A 86 -20.94 -2.12 2.54
C VAL A 86 -19.66 -1.30 2.61
N ASP A 87 -19.17 -0.80 1.47
CA ASP A 87 -17.94 0.00 1.37
C ASP A 87 -18.25 1.50 1.37
N ILE A 88 -17.97 2.15 2.50
CA ILE A 88 -18.24 3.58 2.72
C ILE A 88 -17.13 4.52 2.21
N SER A 89 -16.02 3.97 1.73
CA SER A 89 -14.81 4.76 1.45
C SER A 89 -14.86 5.59 0.16
N LYS A 90 -15.77 5.26 -0.77
CA LYS A 90 -15.83 5.92 -2.09
C LYS A 90 -16.56 7.27 -2.04
N TYR A 91 -17.76 7.30 -1.46
CA TYR A 91 -18.67 8.45 -1.49
C TYR A 91 -18.95 9.07 -0.11
N TYR A 92 -19.01 8.26 0.95
CA TYR A 92 -19.46 8.68 2.29
C TYR A 92 -18.27 9.00 3.21
N ASN A 93 -17.49 10.02 2.83
CA ASN A 93 -16.14 10.29 3.36
C ASN A 93 -15.82 11.77 3.63
N ARG A 94 -16.80 12.59 3.99
CA ARG A 94 -16.63 14.04 4.20
C ARG A 94 -16.25 14.42 5.64
N LEU A 95 -15.51 15.53 5.76
CA LEU A 95 -15.45 16.35 6.96
C LEU A 95 -16.74 17.19 7.01
N LEU A 96 -17.59 16.97 8.01
CA LEU A 96 -18.90 17.60 8.13
C LEU A 96 -18.80 18.96 8.83
N GLU A 97 -17.99 19.03 9.89
CA GLU A 97 -17.87 20.21 10.74
C GLU A 97 -16.51 20.20 11.45
N MET A 98 -15.96 21.36 11.78
CA MET A 98 -14.76 21.48 12.59
C MET A 98 -14.82 22.74 13.45
N ASN A 99 -14.36 22.61 14.69
CA ASN A 99 -14.13 23.73 15.60
C ASN A 99 -12.66 23.73 16.05
N PRO A 100 -11.81 24.62 15.50
CA PRO A 100 -10.40 24.72 15.91
C PRO A 100 -10.20 25.23 17.34
N GLU A 101 -11.10 26.06 17.85
CA GLU A 101 -11.00 26.65 19.19
C GLU A 101 -11.22 25.58 20.27
N GLU A 102 -12.31 24.82 20.12
CA GLU A 102 -12.65 23.69 21.00
C GLU A 102 -11.93 22.39 20.62
N ARG A 103 -11.18 22.39 19.52
CA ARG A 103 -10.36 21.27 19.00
C ARG A 103 -11.15 20.00 18.78
N TRP A 104 -12.19 20.07 17.95
CA TRP A 104 -12.91 18.88 17.50
C TRP A 104 -13.31 18.95 16.03
N ALA A 105 -13.55 17.79 15.43
CA ALA A 105 -14.09 17.65 14.07
C ALA A 105 -15.21 16.60 14.05
N ARG A 106 -16.27 16.83 13.27
CA ARG A 106 -17.33 15.87 12.99
C ARG A 106 -17.14 15.33 11.58
N VAL A 107 -17.13 14.01 11.41
CA VAL A 107 -16.78 13.37 10.13
C VAL A 107 -17.73 12.24 9.77
N GLU A 108 -17.89 12.00 8.48
CA GLU A 108 -18.40 10.73 7.96
C GLU A 108 -17.32 9.64 8.13
N PRO A 109 -17.70 8.40 8.44
CA PRO A 109 -16.78 7.31 8.78
C PRO A 109 -15.84 6.91 7.63
N GLY A 110 -16.19 7.21 6.37
CA GLY A 110 -15.39 6.82 5.22
C GLY A 110 -14.18 7.72 4.95
N ILE A 111 -14.01 8.84 5.67
CA ILE A 111 -12.85 9.73 5.48
C ILE A 111 -11.56 9.02 5.89
N VAL A 112 -10.53 9.13 5.06
CA VAL A 112 -9.21 8.56 5.32
C VAL A 112 -8.43 9.45 6.29
N LEU A 113 -7.64 8.84 7.18
CA LEU A 113 -6.87 9.56 8.21
C LEU A 113 -5.99 10.68 7.63
N ASP A 114 -5.18 10.40 6.61
CA ASP A 114 -4.31 11.42 6.01
C ASP A 114 -5.10 12.52 5.29
N GLU A 115 -6.27 12.21 4.74
CA GLU A 115 -7.15 13.22 4.12
C GLU A 115 -7.81 14.13 5.16
N LEU A 116 -8.20 13.58 6.31
CA LEU A 116 -8.66 14.37 7.44
C LEU A 116 -7.51 15.26 7.95
N ASN A 117 -6.34 14.69 8.23
CA ASN A 117 -5.21 15.43 8.76
C ASN A 117 -4.67 16.49 7.79
N ALA A 118 -4.71 16.26 6.47
CA ALA A 118 -4.37 17.28 5.48
C ALA A 118 -5.31 18.49 5.53
N GLN A 119 -6.60 18.28 5.83
CA GLN A 119 -7.58 19.37 6.00
C GLN A 119 -7.43 20.08 7.34
N LEU A 120 -6.96 19.38 8.39
CA LEU A 120 -6.74 19.96 9.72
C LEU A 120 -5.41 20.71 9.86
N ALA A 121 -4.39 20.32 9.09
CA ALA A 121 -3.03 20.86 9.19
C ALA A 121 -2.94 22.39 9.03
N PRO A 122 -3.69 23.06 8.12
CA PRO A 122 -3.71 24.52 8.02
C PRO A 122 -4.15 25.23 9.31
N HIS A 123 -4.87 24.54 10.20
CA HIS A 123 -5.33 25.05 11.49
C HIS A 123 -4.39 24.70 12.64
N GLY A 124 -3.22 24.11 12.37
CA GLY A 124 -2.28 23.68 13.40
C GLY A 124 -2.77 22.48 14.22
N LEU A 125 -3.75 21.72 13.71
CA LEU A 125 -4.39 20.60 14.39
C LEU A 125 -4.24 19.30 13.60
N ARG A 126 -4.46 18.18 14.29
CA ARG A 126 -4.60 16.85 13.69
C ARG A 126 -5.48 15.93 14.55
N PHE A 127 -6.04 14.90 13.96
CA PHE A 127 -6.50 13.72 14.69
C PHE A 127 -5.29 12.89 15.13
N ALA A 128 -5.24 12.52 16.41
CA ALA A 128 -3.99 12.12 17.05
C ALA A 128 -3.45 10.73 16.66
N PRO A 129 -4.28 9.66 16.59
CA PRO A 129 -3.79 8.32 16.25
C PRO A 129 -3.09 8.29 14.89
N ASP A 130 -1.95 7.60 14.82
CA ASP A 130 -1.00 7.62 13.70
C ASP A 130 -0.62 6.20 13.25
N ILE A 131 -1.48 5.61 12.43
CA ILE A 131 -1.35 4.21 11.99
C ILE A 131 -0.50 4.07 10.72
N SER A 132 0.16 2.91 10.55
CA SER A 132 0.98 2.61 9.35
C SER A 132 0.21 2.61 8.02
N THR A 133 -1.14 2.59 8.09
CA THR A 133 -2.04 2.60 6.94
C THR A 133 -2.80 3.92 6.78
N ALA A 134 -2.32 5.01 7.40
CA ALA A 134 -3.00 6.32 7.47
C ALA A 134 -3.45 6.87 6.11
N SER A 135 -2.71 6.57 5.04
CA SER A 135 -3.02 7.00 3.66
C SER A 135 -4.23 6.34 3.02
N ARG A 136 -4.87 5.38 3.70
CA ARG A 136 -5.94 4.53 3.13
C ARG A 136 -6.92 3.98 4.16
N ALA A 137 -6.55 3.94 5.44
CA ALA A 137 -7.45 3.57 6.52
C ALA A 137 -8.45 4.69 6.80
N THR A 138 -9.71 4.30 6.92
CA THR A 138 -10.83 5.21 7.17
C THR A 138 -11.09 5.35 8.66
N ILE A 139 -11.55 6.52 9.11
CA ILE A 139 -11.89 6.78 10.52
C ILE A 139 -12.86 5.75 11.09
N GLY A 140 -13.90 5.35 10.34
CA GLY A 140 -14.85 4.33 10.78
C GLY A 140 -14.19 2.97 11.03
N GLY A 141 -13.17 2.62 10.24
CA GLY A 141 -12.37 1.41 10.47
C GLY A 141 -11.47 1.54 11.70
N MET A 142 -10.90 2.72 11.95
CA MET A 142 -10.12 2.99 13.16
C MET A 142 -11.00 2.93 14.42
N ILE A 143 -12.22 3.46 14.36
CA ILE A 143 -13.22 3.34 15.42
C ILE A 143 -13.57 1.87 15.63
N ALA A 144 -13.89 1.14 14.56
CA ALA A 144 -14.26 -0.27 14.64
C ALA A 144 -13.16 -1.15 15.24
N ASN A 145 -11.88 -0.84 15.01
CA ASN A 145 -10.74 -1.61 15.52
C ASN A 145 -10.11 -1.04 16.81
N ASN A 146 -10.59 0.11 17.30
CA ASN A 146 -9.94 0.91 18.34
C ASN A 146 -8.43 1.14 18.06
N SER A 147 -8.11 1.51 16.81
CA SER A 147 -6.73 1.53 16.34
C SER A 147 -5.83 2.49 17.13
N ALA A 148 -4.55 2.15 17.18
CA ALA A 148 -3.48 2.92 17.82
C ALA A 148 -2.27 3.03 16.88
N GLY A 149 -1.31 3.88 17.22
CA GLY A 149 -0.15 4.17 16.39
C GLY A 149 1.11 4.43 17.21
N ALA A 150 2.22 4.71 16.54
CA ALA A 150 3.55 4.86 17.17
C ALA A 150 3.55 5.86 18.34
N ARG A 151 2.68 6.87 18.28
CA ARG A 151 2.59 7.95 19.27
C ARG A 151 1.49 7.73 20.31
N SER A 152 0.97 6.50 20.44
CA SER A 152 -0.04 6.16 21.45
C SER A 152 0.47 6.26 22.89
N VAL A 153 1.79 6.24 23.11
CA VAL A 153 2.38 6.53 24.44
C VAL A 153 2.06 7.95 24.91
N LEU A 154 1.91 8.90 23.97
CA LEU A 154 1.59 10.29 24.24
C LEU A 154 0.09 10.58 24.13
N TYR A 155 -0.56 10.04 23.10
CA TYR A 155 -1.94 10.41 22.76
C TYR A 155 -2.99 9.33 23.05
N GLY A 156 -2.61 8.11 23.41
CA GLY A 156 -3.57 7.01 23.56
C GLY A 156 -4.05 6.42 22.22
N LYS A 157 -5.20 5.74 22.27
CA LYS A 157 -5.83 4.98 21.17
C LYS A 157 -7.02 5.75 20.61
N THR A 158 -7.64 5.24 19.54
CA THR A 158 -8.82 5.88 18.93
C THR A 158 -9.95 6.15 19.94
N LEU A 159 -10.21 5.22 20.88
CA LEU A 159 -11.18 5.39 21.96
C LEU A 159 -11.03 6.71 22.72
N ASP A 160 -9.80 7.12 23.01
CA ASP A 160 -9.48 8.31 23.82
C ASP A 160 -9.82 9.62 23.10
N HIS A 161 -10.04 9.57 21.77
CA HIS A 161 -10.36 10.72 20.93
C HIS A 161 -11.78 10.72 20.39
N VAL A 162 -12.59 9.68 20.62
CA VAL A 162 -14.00 9.67 20.18
C VAL A 162 -14.86 10.32 21.25
N LEU A 163 -15.46 11.47 20.93
CA LEU A 163 -16.35 12.21 21.83
C LEU A 163 -17.79 11.72 21.72
N GLU A 164 -18.29 11.59 20.49
CA GLU A 164 -19.67 11.23 20.20
C GLU A 164 -19.73 10.37 18.94
N THR A 165 -20.71 9.47 18.87
CA THR A 165 -21.02 8.68 17.66
C THR A 165 -22.51 8.70 17.38
N THR A 166 -22.86 8.87 16.11
CA THR A 166 -24.20 8.58 15.59
C THR A 166 -24.15 7.18 14.99
N VAL A 167 -24.99 6.27 15.46
CA VAL A 167 -24.92 4.85 15.12
C VAL A 167 -26.27 4.35 14.65
N ALA A 168 -26.31 3.65 13.51
CA ALA A 168 -27.45 2.84 13.12
C ALA A 168 -27.41 1.50 13.86
N LEU A 169 -28.49 1.19 14.58
CA LEU A 169 -28.68 -0.09 15.25
C LEU A 169 -29.25 -1.15 14.29
N SER A 170 -29.32 -2.39 14.75
CA SER A 170 -29.71 -3.53 13.90
C SER A 170 -31.17 -3.50 13.44
N ASP A 171 -32.02 -2.70 14.10
CA ASP A 171 -33.39 -2.42 13.68
C ASP A 171 -33.52 -1.22 12.72
N ALA A 172 -32.38 -0.64 12.31
CA ALA A 172 -32.21 0.59 11.55
C ALA A 172 -32.60 1.90 12.26
N SER A 173 -32.91 1.86 13.56
CA SER A 173 -33.02 3.09 14.36
C SER A 173 -31.65 3.77 14.51
N ILE A 174 -31.67 5.09 14.72
CA ILE A 174 -30.47 5.90 14.94
C ILE A 174 -30.34 6.20 16.42
N ALA A 175 -29.21 5.83 17.00
CA ALA A 175 -28.80 6.21 18.36
C ALA A 175 -27.70 7.27 18.30
N HIS A 176 -27.75 8.21 19.25
CA HIS A 176 -26.74 9.25 19.40
C HIS A 176 -26.02 9.08 20.74
N PHE A 177 -24.87 8.41 20.70
CA PHE A 177 -24.08 8.16 21.89
C PHE A 177 -23.12 9.32 22.15
N ARG A 178 -23.23 9.87 23.35
CA ARG A 178 -22.41 10.97 23.87
C ARG A 178 -22.25 10.79 25.37
N GLU A 179 -21.39 11.61 25.97
CA GLU A 179 -21.28 11.67 27.41
C GLU A 179 -22.58 12.25 28.02
N ILE A 180 -23.18 11.49 28.94
CA ILE A 180 -24.38 11.86 29.69
C ILE A 180 -24.22 11.46 31.17
N ALA A 181 -25.03 12.05 32.05
CA ALA A 181 -25.12 11.54 33.42
C ALA A 181 -25.76 10.15 33.43
N ARG A 182 -25.32 9.24 34.32
CA ARG A 182 -25.85 7.86 34.36
C ARG A 182 -27.36 7.79 34.56
N GLY A 183 -27.95 8.72 35.33
CA GLY A 183 -29.40 8.80 35.53
C GLY A 183 -30.18 9.27 34.30
N GLU A 184 -29.50 9.80 33.27
CA GLU A 184 -30.08 10.21 31.99
C GLU A 184 -30.00 9.09 30.94
N ALA A 185 -29.46 7.91 31.30
CA ALA A 185 -29.43 6.75 30.41
C ALA A 185 -30.84 6.40 29.93
N ARG A 186 -30.96 6.07 28.65
CA ARG A 186 -32.25 5.70 28.05
C ARG A 186 -32.79 4.43 28.72
N THR A 187 -34.08 4.44 29.04
CA THR A 187 -34.84 3.31 29.60
C THR A 187 -36.13 3.12 28.80
N GLY A 188 -36.69 1.91 28.84
CA GLY A 188 -37.94 1.57 28.14
C GLY A 188 -37.75 0.55 27.00
N ASP A 189 -38.71 0.49 26.09
CA ASP A 189 -38.85 -0.63 25.14
C ASP A 189 -38.10 -0.45 23.80
N THR A 190 -37.20 0.54 23.70
CA THR A 190 -36.41 0.74 22.47
C THR A 190 -35.12 -0.08 22.49
N LEU A 191 -34.59 -0.39 21.31
CA LEU A 191 -33.30 -1.08 21.21
C LEU A 191 -32.16 -0.27 21.85
N GLU A 192 -32.17 1.06 21.69
CA GLU A 192 -31.21 1.95 22.34
C GLU A 192 -31.27 1.82 23.88
N ALA A 193 -32.47 1.81 24.47
CA ALA A 193 -32.64 1.63 25.90
C ALA A 193 -32.10 0.26 26.38
N ALA A 194 -32.43 -0.82 25.66
CA ALA A 194 -31.93 -2.16 25.98
C ALA A 194 -30.39 -2.22 25.94
N CYS A 195 -29.75 -1.51 25.02
CA CYS A 195 -28.29 -1.38 24.95
C CYS A 195 -27.71 -0.69 26.20
N TYR A 196 -28.28 0.44 26.61
CA TYR A 196 -27.87 1.14 27.85
C TYR A 196 -28.03 0.22 29.08
N GLU A 197 -29.21 -0.36 29.25
CA GLU A 197 -29.52 -1.22 30.39
C GLU A 197 -28.58 -2.44 30.47
N THR A 198 -28.34 -3.11 29.33
CA THR A 198 -27.48 -4.29 29.28
C THR A 198 -26.04 -3.95 29.62
N VAL A 199 -25.46 -2.91 29.00
CA VAL A 199 -24.06 -2.53 29.24
C VAL A 199 -23.84 -2.11 30.68
N LEU A 200 -24.71 -1.26 31.22
CA LEU A 200 -24.57 -0.75 32.59
C LEU A 200 -24.80 -1.84 33.63
N ARG A 201 -25.75 -2.75 33.39
CA ARG A 201 -25.98 -3.91 34.27
C ARG A 201 -24.80 -4.86 34.27
N LEU A 202 -24.30 -5.28 33.10
CA LEU A 202 -23.19 -6.22 33.00
C LEU A 202 -21.90 -5.65 33.58
N ALA A 203 -21.61 -4.37 33.33
CA ALA A 203 -20.44 -3.71 33.89
C ALA A 203 -20.50 -3.62 35.43
N CYS A 204 -21.69 -3.40 36.00
CA CYS A 204 -21.88 -3.38 37.45
C CYS A 204 -21.82 -4.79 38.05
N GLN A 205 -22.55 -5.74 37.47
CA GLN A 205 -22.63 -7.13 37.93
C GLN A 205 -21.28 -7.85 37.88
N HIS A 206 -20.44 -7.52 36.91
CA HIS A 206 -19.15 -8.18 36.69
C HIS A 206 -17.94 -7.29 36.99
N ALA A 207 -18.10 -6.21 37.77
CA ALA A 207 -17.03 -5.26 38.06
C ALA A 207 -15.75 -5.92 38.60
N ASP A 208 -15.86 -6.87 39.52
CA ASP A 208 -14.72 -7.61 40.09
C ASP A 208 -14.01 -8.50 39.05
N GLU A 209 -14.80 -9.18 38.20
CA GLU A 209 -14.25 -10.03 37.16
C GLU A 209 -13.55 -9.19 36.08
N ILE A 210 -14.13 -8.04 35.72
CA ILE A 210 -13.52 -7.05 34.84
C ILE A 210 -12.20 -6.56 35.42
N ALA A 211 -12.20 -6.17 36.70
CA ALA A 211 -10.98 -5.73 37.38
C ALA A 211 -9.88 -6.80 37.35
N ARG A 212 -10.26 -8.07 37.51
CA ARG A 212 -9.35 -9.23 37.48
C ARG A 212 -8.79 -9.56 36.10
N ARG A 213 -9.63 -9.54 35.04
CA ARG A 213 -9.29 -10.11 33.73
C ARG A 213 -8.83 -9.10 32.69
N PHE A 214 -9.29 -7.85 32.76
CA PHE A 214 -8.88 -6.85 31.77
C PHE A 214 -7.40 -6.46 31.97
N PRO A 215 -6.57 -6.54 30.91
CA PRO A 215 -5.16 -6.18 30.98
C PRO A 215 -4.93 -4.76 31.47
N LYS A 216 -3.90 -4.57 32.32
CA LYS A 216 -3.53 -3.26 32.90
C LYS A 216 -2.42 -2.58 32.10
N ILE A 217 -2.56 -2.60 30.77
CA ILE A 217 -1.60 -2.01 29.82
C ILE A 217 -2.31 -0.98 28.94
N VAL A 218 -1.55 -0.01 28.42
CA VAL A 218 -2.07 1.07 27.57
C VAL A 218 -2.70 0.51 26.30
N ARG A 219 -1.98 -0.38 25.61
CA ARG A 219 -2.44 -1.02 24.38
C ARG A 219 -3.17 -2.33 24.63
N ARG A 220 -4.49 -2.24 24.61
CA ARG A 220 -5.42 -3.37 24.62
C ARG A 220 -6.71 -2.96 23.92
N VAL A 221 -7.11 -3.77 22.95
CA VAL A 221 -8.33 -3.54 22.14
C VAL A 221 -9.19 -4.81 22.02
N ALA A 222 -8.81 -5.88 22.71
CA ALA A 222 -9.51 -7.16 22.67
C ALA A 222 -10.87 -7.08 23.39
N GLY A 223 -11.90 -7.68 22.79
CA GLY A 223 -13.25 -7.76 23.33
C GLY A 223 -13.99 -6.41 23.35
N TYR A 224 -15.15 -6.39 24.00
CA TYR A 224 -15.91 -5.14 24.20
C TYR A 224 -15.42 -4.40 25.46
N ASN A 225 -15.32 -3.07 25.38
CA ASN A 225 -14.79 -2.20 26.46
C ASN A 225 -15.77 -2.05 27.65
N LEU A 226 -16.24 -3.16 28.24
CA LEU A 226 -17.12 -3.14 29.42
C LEU A 226 -16.47 -2.47 30.64
N ASP A 227 -15.14 -2.46 30.69
CA ASP A 227 -14.37 -1.86 31.77
C ASP A 227 -14.56 -0.35 31.89
N GLU A 228 -14.89 0.32 30.78
CA GLU A 228 -15.19 1.76 30.73
C GLU A 228 -16.48 2.14 31.48
N PHE A 229 -17.28 1.17 31.92
CA PHE A 229 -18.59 1.38 32.53
C PHE A 229 -18.71 0.86 33.97
N THR A 230 -17.58 0.45 34.57
CA THR A 230 -17.55 -0.12 35.93
C THR A 230 -17.72 0.91 37.04
N GLN A 231 -17.50 2.20 36.76
CA GLN A 231 -17.67 3.27 37.74
C GLN A 231 -19.16 3.49 38.06
N PRO A 232 -19.60 3.29 39.32
CA PRO A 232 -21.03 3.33 39.66
C PRO A 232 -21.70 4.69 39.42
N ASN A 233 -20.96 5.79 39.65
CA ASN A 233 -21.45 7.17 39.54
C ASN A 233 -20.75 7.97 38.42
N GLY A 234 -19.99 7.29 37.55
CA GLY A 234 -19.29 7.94 36.44
C GLY A 234 -20.24 8.33 35.31
N PRO A 235 -19.84 9.29 34.46
CA PRO A 235 -20.58 9.60 33.24
C PRO A 235 -20.63 8.38 32.31
N VAL A 236 -21.68 8.29 31.50
CA VAL A 236 -21.90 7.18 30.56
C VAL A 236 -21.75 7.69 29.14
N ASN A 237 -20.97 6.98 28.31
CA ASN A 237 -20.90 7.22 26.88
C ASN A 237 -20.79 5.88 26.13
N LEU A 238 -21.88 5.42 25.53
CA LEU A 238 -21.88 4.16 24.77
C LEU A 238 -21.03 4.22 23.49
N SER A 239 -20.54 5.39 23.06
CA SER A 239 -19.52 5.45 21.99
C SER A 239 -18.33 4.57 22.34
N LYS A 240 -18.01 4.43 23.63
CA LYS A 240 -16.89 3.61 24.11
C LYS A 240 -17.05 2.11 23.89
N ILE A 241 -18.28 1.58 23.83
CA ILE A 241 -18.51 0.17 23.48
C ILE A 241 -18.58 -0.05 21.96
N ILE A 242 -18.97 0.98 21.21
CA ILE A 242 -18.97 0.96 19.74
C ILE A 242 -17.53 0.99 19.20
N VAL A 243 -16.64 1.75 19.83
CA VAL A 243 -15.20 1.71 19.52
C VAL A 243 -14.63 0.33 19.87
N GLY A 244 -13.98 -0.33 18.91
CA GLY A 244 -13.49 -1.71 19.07
C GLY A 244 -14.54 -2.79 18.78
N SER A 245 -15.78 -2.42 18.42
CA SER A 245 -16.84 -3.40 18.17
C SER A 245 -16.74 -4.11 16.82
N GLU A 246 -15.83 -3.72 15.93
CA GLU A 246 -15.64 -4.34 14.60
C GLU A 246 -16.91 -4.37 13.74
N GLY A 247 -17.82 -3.40 13.95
CA GLY A 247 -19.11 -3.34 13.25
C GLY A 247 -20.08 -4.44 13.68
N THR A 248 -19.84 -5.11 14.81
CA THR A 248 -20.72 -6.17 15.35
C THR A 248 -21.87 -5.61 16.20
N LEU A 249 -21.74 -4.39 16.73
CA LEU A 249 -22.76 -3.77 17.60
C LEU A 249 -23.56 -2.67 16.91
N GLY A 250 -23.13 -2.21 15.74
CA GLY A 250 -23.81 -1.13 15.04
C GLY A 250 -22.96 -0.57 13.90
N VAL A 251 -23.58 0.28 13.08
CA VAL A 251 -22.90 0.97 11.98
C VAL A 251 -22.73 2.44 12.36
N VAL A 252 -21.49 2.89 12.53
CA VAL A 252 -21.19 4.31 12.74
C VAL A 252 -21.55 5.08 11.49
N LEU A 253 -22.41 6.09 11.62
CA LEU A 253 -22.85 6.99 10.56
C LEU A 253 -22.09 8.32 10.59
N GLU A 254 -21.76 8.80 11.80
CA GLU A 254 -20.98 10.01 12.02
C GLU A 254 -20.17 9.87 13.31
N ALA A 255 -19.02 10.53 13.39
CA ALA A 255 -18.22 10.58 14.61
C ALA A 255 -17.73 12.00 14.89
N LYS A 256 -17.83 12.44 16.14
CA LYS A 256 -17.20 13.66 16.65
C LYS A 256 -15.90 13.29 17.35
N LEU A 257 -14.80 13.83 16.85
CA LEU A 257 -13.44 13.47 17.22
C LEU A 257 -12.74 14.65 17.91
N ARG A 258 -12.00 14.35 18.97
CA ARG A 258 -11.05 15.27 19.60
C ARG A 258 -9.82 15.43 18.72
N LEU A 259 -9.34 16.66 18.60
CA LEU A 259 -8.12 17.02 17.87
C LEU A 259 -7.02 17.42 18.84
N VAL A 260 -5.77 17.27 18.39
CA VAL A 260 -4.57 17.68 19.12
C VAL A 260 -3.76 18.68 18.30
N PRO A 261 -3.01 19.60 18.93
CA PRO A 261 -2.12 20.49 18.22
C PRO A 261 -1.01 19.73 17.49
N LEU A 262 -0.57 20.26 16.35
CA LEU A 262 0.65 19.83 15.70
C LEU A 262 1.85 20.19 16.59
N PRO A 263 2.83 19.28 16.75
CA PRO A 263 4.08 19.58 17.45
C PRO A 263 4.84 20.71 16.75
N LYS A 264 5.37 21.67 17.54
CA LYS A 264 6.12 22.82 17.02
C LYS A 264 7.56 22.48 16.66
N ALA A 265 8.16 21.54 17.39
CA ALA A 265 9.52 21.06 17.18
C ALA A 265 9.56 19.54 17.40
N LYS A 266 10.36 18.84 16.60
CA LYS A 266 10.59 17.39 16.70
C LYS A 266 12.07 17.06 16.59
N ALA A 267 12.49 15.99 17.24
CA ALA A 267 13.77 15.34 16.99
C ALA A 267 13.60 13.83 16.93
N VAL A 268 14.49 13.16 16.19
CA VAL A 268 14.60 11.70 16.18
C VAL A 268 16.01 11.30 16.59
N MET A 269 16.14 10.23 17.35
CA MET A 269 17.41 9.53 17.59
C MET A 269 17.29 8.07 17.17
N VAL A 270 18.24 7.61 16.37
CA VAL A 270 18.39 6.20 16.00
C VAL A 270 19.53 5.61 16.82
N ILE A 271 19.24 4.56 17.58
CA ILE A 271 20.20 3.89 18.46
C ILE A 271 20.44 2.48 17.91
N GLY A 272 21.70 2.11 17.64
CA GLY A 272 22.08 0.78 17.19
C GLY A 272 22.46 -0.15 18.35
N PHE A 273 21.99 -1.39 18.30
CA PHE A 273 22.22 -2.43 19.30
C PHE A 273 22.83 -3.69 18.68
N ALA A 274 23.68 -4.37 19.44
CA ALA A 274 24.32 -5.62 19.01
C ALA A 274 23.40 -6.84 19.19
N ASP A 275 22.34 -6.70 20.00
CA ASP A 275 21.34 -7.73 20.25
C ASP A 275 19.92 -7.12 20.33
N LEU A 276 18.90 -7.88 19.90
CA LEU A 276 17.50 -7.44 19.93
C LEU A 276 16.96 -7.35 21.36
N LEU A 277 17.28 -8.31 22.22
CA LEU A 277 16.76 -8.33 23.60
C LEU A 277 17.38 -7.20 24.43
N GLU A 278 18.63 -6.83 24.15
CA GLU A 278 19.26 -5.63 24.67
C GLU A 278 18.49 -4.37 24.30
N ALA A 279 18.14 -4.21 23.01
CA ALA A 279 17.35 -3.06 22.55
C ALA A 279 16.00 -2.97 23.30
N LEU A 280 15.29 -4.10 23.42
CA LEU A 280 14.02 -4.13 24.16
C LEU A 280 14.20 -3.83 25.65
N ALA A 281 15.29 -4.30 26.27
CA ALA A 281 15.62 -4.03 27.67
C ALA A 281 15.97 -2.55 27.95
N ALA A 282 16.44 -1.81 26.94
CA ALA A 282 16.69 -0.37 27.05
C ALA A 282 15.39 0.46 27.09
N THR A 283 14.26 -0.10 26.64
CA THR A 283 13.00 0.64 26.48
C THR A 283 12.50 1.31 27.76
N PRO A 284 12.46 0.66 28.94
CA PRO A 284 12.06 1.32 30.19
C PRO A 284 12.97 2.48 30.59
N ALA A 285 14.28 2.42 30.28
CA ALA A 285 15.18 3.53 30.53
C ALA A 285 14.86 4.71 29.61
N ILE A 286 14.61 4.46 28.32
CA ILE A 286 14.23 5.48 27.33
C ILE A 286 12.91 6.17 27.74
N LEU A 287 11.92 5.40 28.22
CA LEU A 287 10.62 5.93 28.62
C LEU A 287 10.69 6.96 29.76
N LYS A 288 11.71 6.91 30.62
CA LYS A 288 11.94 7.93 31.67
C LYS A 288 12.19 9.33 31.09
N HIS A 289 12.63 9.42 29.84
CA HIS A 289 12.87 10.69 29.13
C HIS A 289 11.63 11.23 28.42
N GLN A 290 10.46 10.58 28.57
CA GLN A 290 9.17 10.98 28.01
C GLN A 290 9.20 11.20 26.47
N PRO A 291 9.58 10.17 25.70
CA PRO A 291 9.55 10.24 24.24
C PRO A 291 8.12 10.29 23.70
N SER A 292 7.93 10.83 22.50
CA SER A 292 6.67 10.74 21.76
C SER A 292 6.48 9.39 21.05
N ALA A 293 7.57 8.69 20.73
CA ALA A 293 7.56 7.34 20.16
C ALA A 293 8.87 6.60 20.46
N VAL A 294 8.81 5.26 20.54
CA VAL A 294 9.98 4.36 20.60
C VAL A 294 9.67 3.14 19.74
N GLU A 295 10.36 3.02 18.62
CA GLU A 295 10.09 2.02 17.59
C GLU A 295 11.30 1.13 17.35
N VAL A 296 11.11 -0.20 17.30
CA VAL A 296 12.20 -1.15 17.01
C VAL A 296 12.14 -1.68 15.58
N MET A 297 13.31 -1.84 14.98
CA MET A 297 13.52 -2.64 13.76
C MET A 297 14.61 -3.67 14.03
N ASP A 298 14.33 -4.94 13.76
CA ASP A 298 15.29 -6.03 13.94
C ASP A 298 16.24 -6.19 12.74
N LYS A 299 17.21 -7.09 12.89
CA LYS A 299 18.17 -7.44 11.84
C LYS A 299 17.51 -7.89 10.55
N HIS A 300 16.43 -8.66 10.62
CA HIS A 300 15.76 -9.19 9.44
C HIS A 300 15.19 -8.05 8.57
N ILE A 301 14.53 -7.07 9.19
CA ILE A 301 14.06 -5.87 8.50
C ILE A 301 15.23 -5.07 7.93
N LEU A 302 16.27 -4.84 8.73
CA LEU A 302 17.44 -4.06 8.32
C LEU A 302 18.19 -4.71 7.14
N ASP A 303 18.36 -6.02 7.13
CA ASP A 303 19.00 -6.74 6.04
C ASP A 303 18.15 -6.72 4.77
N ASN A 304 16.82 -6.79 4.88
CA ASN A 304 15.91 -6.69 3.73
C ASN A 304 15.96 -5.32 3.05
N THR A 305 16.22 -4.22 3.79
CA THR A 305 16.37 -2.89 3.17
C THR A 305 17.56 -2.82 2.21
N ARG A 306 18.61 -3.64 2.40
CA ARG A 306 19.79 -3.72 1.50
C ARG A 306 19.45 -4.27 0.12
N GLN A 307 18.36 -5.01 0.00
CA GLN A 307 17.90 -5.56 -1.26
C GLN A 307 17.21 -4.53 -2.16
N ASN A 308 16.85 -3.36 -1.60
CA ASN A 308 16.26 -2.25 -2.33
C ASN A 308 17.26 -1.07 -2.39
N PRO A 309 17.83 -0.73 -3.57
CA PRO A 309 18.84 0.33 -3.67
C PRO A 309 18.40 1.70 -3.15
N ALA A 310 17.11 2.04 -3.24
CA ALA A 310 16.60 3.30 -2.71
C ALA A 310 16.57 3.28 -1.17
N LEU A 311 16.12 2.18 -0.57
CA LEU A 311 16.07 2.03 0.89
C LEU A 311 17.46 1.84 1.50
N ASP A 312 18.39 1.17 0.80
CA ASP A 312 19.77 1.03 1.28
C ASP A 312 20.51 2.37 1.31
N ARG A 313 20.28 3.25 0.32
CA ARG A 313 20.78 4.63 0.34
C ARG A 313 20.22 5.44 1.52
N VAL A 314 18.95 5.23 1.85
CA VAL A 314 18.32 5.88 3.02
C VAL A 314 18.92 5.32 4.31
N ARG A 315 18.97 4.00 4.46
CA ARG A 315 19.54 3.28 5.61
C ARG A 315 20.98 3.72 5.90
N SER A 316 21.83 3.70 4.89
CA SER A 316 23.25 4.05 4.98
C SER A 316 23.51 5.53 5.31
N SER A 317 22.49 6.39 5.25
CA SER A 317 22.62 7.81 5.61
C SER A 317 22.56 8.10 7.11
N PHE A 318 22.10 7.16 7.94
CA PHE A 318 21.96 7.35 9.39
C PHE A 318 22.21 6.09 10.25
N ILE A 319 22.35 4.90 9.65
CA ILE A 319 22.72 3.68 10.38
C ILE A 319 24.21 3.43 10.21
N GLU A 320 24.94 3.49 11.33
CA GLU A 320 26.35 3.14 11.42
C GLU A 320 26.54 1.66 11.80
N GLY A 321 27.51 1.00 11.17
CA GLY A 321 27.84 -0.41 11.44
C GLY A 321 26.80 -1.41 10.91
N ASP A 322 26.74 -2.58 11.56
CA ASP A 322 25.79 -3.66 11.26
C ASP A 322 25.00 -4.06 12.53
N PRO A 323 24.06 -3.22 13.00
CA PRO A 323 23.29 -3.51 14.20
C PRO A 323 22.37 -4.73 14.03
N ALA A 324 22.19 -5.50 15.11
CA ALA A 324 21.17 -6.55 15.16
C ALA A 324 19.77 -6.01 15.45
N ALA A 325 19.68 -4.80 15.99
CA ALA A 325 18.43 -4.06 16.13
C ALA A 325 18.71 -2.55 16.20
N THR A 326 17.71 -1.74 15.82
CA THR A 326 17.73 -0.30 16.05
C THR A 326 16.49 0.15 16.80
N LEU A 327 16.63 1.11 17.71
CA LEU A 327 15.50 1.88 18.25
C LEU A 327 15.47 3.28 17.63
N CYS A 328 14.32 3.66 17.08
CA CYS A 328 14.02 5.02 16.67
C CYS A 328 13.19 5.70 17.77
N VAL A 329 13.78 6.70 18.43
CA VAL A 329 13.17 7.46 19.53
C VAL A 329 12.81 8.85 19.03
N GLU A 330 11.57 9.29 19.22
CA GLU A 330 11.12 10.64 18.86
C GLU A 330 10.83 11.48 20.09
N PHE A 331 11.15 12.77 20.00
CA PHE A 331 10.79 13.77 21.00
C PHE A 331 10.05 14.93 20.37
N TYR A 332 9.07 15.45 21.10
CA TYR A 332 8.42 16.72 20.80
C TYR A 332 8.86 17.80 21.78
N ALA A 333 8.93 19.04 21.30
CA ALA A 333 9.17 20.21 22.12
C ALA A 333 8.36 21.41 21.61
N ASP A 334 8.23 22.42 22.46
CA ASP A 334 7.66 23.71 22.07
C ASP A 334 8.64 24.56 21.25
N ARG A 335 9.97 24.38 21.46
CA ARG A 335 11.02 25.10 20.75
C ARG A 335 12.12 24.13 20.28
N ASN A 336 12.73 24.44 19.13
CA ASN A 336 13.82 23.62 18.57
C ASN A 336 15.05 23.55 19.49
N GLU A 337 15.31 24.62 20.25
CA GLU A 337 16.44 24.73 21.19
C GLU A 337 16.36 23.71 22.35
N ASP A 338 15.15 23.24 22.68
CA ASP A 338 14.93 22.32 23.79
C ASP A 338 15.21 20.85 23.38
N LEU A 339 15.41 20.56 22.09
CA LEU A 339 15.58 19.20 21.59
C LEU A 339 17.01 18.64 21.75
N PRO A 340 18.09 19.34 21.34
CA PRO A 340 19.45 18.81 21.50
C PRO A 340 19.78 18.39 22.94
N PRO A 341 19.47 19.18 23.99
CA PRO A 341 19.72 18.76 25.36
C PRO A 341 18.99 17.47 25.76
N ARG A 342 17.79 17.21 25.22
CA ARG A 342 17.04 15.96 25.47
C ARG A 342 17.71 14.77 24.80
N LEU A 343 18.20 14.92 23.57
CA LEU A 343 18.94 13.87 22.86
C LEU A 343 20.22 13.52 23.62
N GLU A 344 21.00 14.52 24.03
CA GLU A 344 22.24 14.34 24.80
C GLU A 344 21.99 13.69 26.16
N ALA A 345 20.91 14.06 26.85
CA ALA A 345 20.54 13.47 28.13
C ALA A 345 20.19 11.97 27.99
N LEU A 346 19.43 11.61 26.95
CA LEU A 346 19.10 10.21 26.67
C LEU A 346 20.35 9.40 26.30
N GLU A 347 21.20 9.92 25.41
CA GLU A 347 22.44 9.26 25.02
C GLU A 347 23.36 9.03 26.23
N ARG A 348 23.54 10.04 27.09
CA ARG A 348 24.35 9.94 28.31
C ARG A 348 23.85 8.84 29.24
N ASP A 349 22.54 8.79 29.47
CA ASP A 349 21.93 7.79 30.35
C ASP A 349 22.10 6.37 29.80
N LEU A 350 21.82 6.15 28.50
CA LEU A 350 22.00 4.85 27.86
C LEU A 350 23.46 4.38 27.86
N ARG A 351 24.41 5.28 27.57
CA ARG A 351 25.85 4.96 27.66
C ARG A 351 26.26 4.59 29.09
N SER A 352 25.73 5.26 30.11
CA SER A 352 26.04 4.95 31.52
C SER A 352 25.57 3.54 31.93
N GLN A 353 24.48 3.07 31.31
CA GLN A 353 23.91 1.74 31.51
C GLN A 353 24.46 0.70 30.52
N ARG A 354 25.38 1.10 29.64
CA ARG A 354 25.99 0.28 28.58
C ARG A 354 25.00 -0.26 27.55
N PHE A 355 23.96 0.51 27.26
CA PHE A 355 23.01 0.20 26.20
C PHE A 355 23.44 0.84 24.88
N GLY A 356 23.43 0.03 23.81
CA GLY A 356 23.66 0.50 22.44
C GLY A 356 25.11 0.88 22.14
N PHE A 357 25.48 0.85 20.87
CA PHE A 357 26.84 1.15 20.41
C PHE A 357 26.90 2.34 19.44
N SER A 358 25.80 2.72 18.79
CA SER A 358 25.73 3.87 17.89
C SER A 358 24.51 4.74 18.20
N PHE A 359 24.65 6.05 18.02
CA PHE A 359 23.64 7.06 18.33
C PHE A 359 23.65 8.13 17.23
N TYR A 360 22.57 8.22 16.48
CA TYR A 360 22.39 9.23 15.42
C TYR A 360 21.19 10.12 15.78
N GLY A 361 21.43 11.38 16.13
CA GLY A 361 20.40 12.36 16.48
C GLY A 361 20.17 13.40 15.39
N GLU A 362 18.92 13.79 15.14
CA GLU A 362 18.58 14.73 14.08
C GLU A 362 17.36 15.62 14.35
N THR A 363 17.50 16.91 14.04
CA THR A 363 16.48 17.96 14.21
C THR A 363 15.98 18.53 12.87
N ASP A 364 16.68 18.27 11.77
CA ASP A 364 16.24 18.68 10.43
C ASP A 364 15.02 17.85 9.97
N PRO A 365 13.89 18.50 9.59
CA PRO A 365 12.69 17.79 9.18
C PRO A 365 12.86 16.86 7.98
N ALA A 366 13.68 17.22 7.00
CA ALA A 366 13.86 16.40 5.80
C ALA A 366 14.65 15.14 6.10
N LYS A 367 15.63 15.22 6.99
CA LYS A 367 16.40 14.06 7.47
C LYS A 367 15.57 13.18 8.42
N GLN A 368 14.73 13.76 9.28
CA GLN A 368 13.77 13.00 10.11
C GLN A 368 12.80 12.19 9.26
N ALA A 369 12.27 12.79 8.19
CA ALA A 369 11.37 12.11 7.27
C ALA A 369 12.03 10.88 6.62
N ARG A 370 13.35 10.92 6.36
CA ARG A 370 14.09 9.74 5.87
C ARG A 370 14.12 8.60 6.88
N VAL A 371 14.35 8.88 8.18
CA VAL A 371 14.30 7.86 9.23
C VAL A 371 12.92 7.22 9.30
N TRP A 372 11.87 8.05 9.33
CA TRP A 372 10.48 7.57 9.41
C TRP A 372 10.05 6.78 8.17
N SER A 373 10.43 7.21 6.97
CA SER A 373 10.12 6.48 5.73
C SER A 373 10.73 5.08 5.71
N LEU A 374 11.93 4.88 6.28
CA LEU A 374 12.54 3.55 6.41
C LEU A 374 11.73 2.67 7.39
N ARG A 375 11.35 3.22 8.55
CA ARG A 375 10.53 2.53 9.56
C ARG A 375 9.14 2.17 9.02
N GLU A 376 8.52 3.02 8.24
CA GLU A 376 7.22 2.79 7.60
C GLU A 376 7.32 1.71 6.50
N ALA A 377 8.44 1.64 5.77
CA ALA A 377 8.67 0.63 4.74
C ALA A 377 8.90 -0.79 5.30
N ALA A 378 9.35 -0.91 6.55
CA ALA A 378 9.66 -2.18 7.22
C ALA A 378 8.54 -3.23 7.09
N LEU A 379 7.27 -2.81 7.28
CA LEU A 379 6.13 -3.71 7.22
C LEU A 379 6.07 -4.45 5.89
N GLY A 380 6.05 -3.75 4.76
CA GLY A 380 5.89 -4.45 3.49
C GLY A 380 7.18 -5.10 2.99
N LEU A 381 8.36 -4.66 3.44
CA LEU A 381 9.61 -5.41 3.24
C LEU A 381 9.52 -6.81 3.86
N SER A 382 8.96 -6.94 5.07
CA SER A 382 8.74 -8.24 5.71
C SER A 382 7.80 -9.16 4.89
N MET A 383 6.92 -8.57 4.09
CA MET A 383 5.93 -9.28 3.27
C MET A 383 6.44 -9.61 1.86
N ALA A 384 7.63 -9.14 1.48
CA ALA A 384 8.19 -9.27 0.13
C ALA A 384 8.91 -10.62 -0.14
N MET A 385 8.74 -11.60 0.75
CA MET A 385 9.24 -12.97 0.56
C MET A 385 8.66 -13.59 -0.70
N LYS A 386 9.49 -14.21 -1.56
CA LYS A 386 9.08 -14.66 -2.90
C LYS A 386 8.60 -16.12 -2.90
N GLU A 387 9.08 -16.90 -1.94
CA GLU A 387 8.77 -18.32 -1.75
C GLU A 387 7.32 -18.55 -1.26
N ASP A 388 6.87 -19.81 -1.25
CA ASP A 388 5.52 -20.16 -0.78
C ASP A 388 5.33 -19.94 0.72
N ALA A 389 6.40 -20.11 1.51
CA ALA A 389 6.40 -19.74 2.91
C ALA A 389 6.47 -18.21 3.01
N LYS A 390 5.50 -17.59 3.68
CA LYS A 390 5.39 -16.13 3.80
C LYS A 390 5.44 -15.72 5.26
N SER A 391 5.90 -14.50 5.51
CA SER A 391 5.74 -13.82 6.80
C SER A 391 4.27 -13.43 7.01
N LEU A 392 3.59 -14.05 8.00
CA LEU A 392 2.14 -13.98 8.15
C LEU A 392 1.67 -13.15 9.36
N SER A 393 0.52 -12.51 9.16
CA SER A 393 -0.25 -11.77 10.17
C SER A 393 -1.17 -12.65 11.00
N PHE A 394 -0.70 -13.23 12.11
CA PHE A 394 -1.61 -14.04 12.96
C PHE A 394 -1.28 -14.10 14.46
N VAL A 395 -0.02 -13.91 14.84
CA VAL A 395 0.42 -13.76 16.24
C VAL A 395 1.14 -12.45 16.50
N GLU A 396 1.10 -11.56 15.51
CA GLU A 396 1.49 -10.18 15.66
C GLU A 396 0.45 -9.40 16.48
N ASP A 397 0.81 -8.20 16.93
CA ASP A 397 -0.05 -7.30 17.70
C ASP A 397 -0.39 -7.79 19.12
N THR A 398 0.51 -8.56 19.72
CA THR A 398 0.44 -8.86 21.15
C THR A 398 1.03 -7.70 21.94
N ALA A 399 0.42 -7.36 23.07
CA ALA A 399 0.90 -6.29 23.93
C ALA A 399 1.13 -6.77 25.37
N VAL A 400 2.26 -6.38 25.95
CA VAL A 400 2.66 -6.63 27.35
C VAL A 400 3.20 -5.33 27.96
N ALA A 401 3.42 -5.30 29.28
CA ALA A 401 4.05 -4.15 29.91
C ALA A 401 5.49 -3.95 29.37
N PRO A 402 5.94 -2.70 29.06
CA PRO A 402 7.28 -2.44 28.52
C PRO A 402 8.43 -3.03 29.36
N GLU A 403 8.26 -3.11 30.68
CA GLU A 403 9.25 -3.67 31.62
C GLU A 403 9.45 -5.18 31.42
N ARG A 404 8.47 -5.87 30.83
CA ARG A 404 8.49 -7.32 30.58
C ARG A 404 8.85 -7.65 29.12
N LEU A 405 9.06 -6.64 28.28
CA LEU A 405 9.14 -6.78 26.83
C LEU A 405 10.28 -7.69 26.36
N SER A 406 11.47 -7.51 26.94
CA SER A 406 12.66 -8.30 26.61
C SER A 406 12.48 -9.78 26.97
N GLU A 407 11.98 -10.07 28.18
CA GLU A 407 11.73 -11.43 28.65
C GLU A 407 10.66 -12.14 27.79
N TYR A 408 9.56 -11.44 27.50
CA TYR A 408 8.47 -11.94 26.66
C TYR A 408 8.98 -12.29 25.25
N ILE A 409 9.75 -11.42 24.59
CA ILE A 409 10.30 -11.70 23.26
C ILE A 409 11.33 -12.83 23.29
N GLY A 410 12.13 -12.95 24.35
CA GLY A 410 13.04 -14.08 24.51
C GLY A 410 12.31 -15.42 24.46
N ARG A 411 11.16 -15.53 25.15
CA ARG A 411 10.30 -16.73 25.14
C ARG A 411 9.52 -16.89 23.84
N PHE A 412 9.04 -15.81 23.27
CA PHE A 412 8.39 -15.84 21.96
C PHE A 412 9.34 -16.42 20.89
N LEU A 413 10.58 -15.94 20.84
CA LEU A 413 11.60 -16.46 19.94
C LEU A 413 11.92 -17.94 20.19
N HIS A 414 11.77 -18.43 21.43
CA HIS A 414 11.88 -19.86 21.72
C HIS A 414 10.75 -20.67 21.07
N ILE A 415 9.49 -20.17 21.09
CA ILE A 415 8.36 -20.78 20.36
C ILE A 415 8.66 -20.83 18.86
N ILE A 416 9.16 -19.73 18.29
CA ILE A 416 9.54 -19.67 16.86
C ILE A 416 10.59 -20.73 16.51
N ARG A 417 11.64 -20.87 17.32
CA ARG A 417 12.68 -21.90 17.12
C ARG A 417 12.14 -23.32 17.30
N LYS A 418 11.27 -23.55 18.29
CA LYS A 418 10.62 -24.85 18.54
C LYS A 418 9.81 -25.33 17.32
N HIS A 419 9.20 -24.40 16.60
CA HIS A 419 8.44 -24.68 15.36
C HIS A 419 9.30 -24.65 14.09
N GLU A 420 10.63 -24.59 14.22
CA GLU A 420 11.59 -24.60 13.11
C GLU A 420 11.26 -23.54 12.04
N THR A 421 10.91 -22.33 12.49
CA THR A 421 10.64 -21.19 11.61
C THR A 421 11.43 -19.97 12.04
N THR A 422 11.35 -18.91 11.24
CA THR A 422 11.91 -17.59 11.50
C THR A 422 10.77 -16.57 11.60
N ALA A 423 11.08 -15.38 12.11
CA ALA A 423 10.13 -14.29 12.14
C ALA A 423 10.84 -12.95 11.93
N GLY A 424 10.16 -12.03 11.25
CA GLY A 424 10.54 -10.61 11.29
C GLY A 424 9.88 -9.93 12.49
N ILE A 425 10.63 -9.06 13.17
CA ILE A 425 10.17 -8.35 14.38
C ILE A 425 10.30 -6.84 14.18
N TYR A 426 9.19 -6.16 14.41
CA TYR A 426 9.14 -4.72 14.65
C TYR A 426 8.12 -4.45 15.76
N ALA A 427 8.22 -3.31 16.44
CA ALA A 427 7.36 -3.07 17.60
C ALA A 427 7.24 -1.59 17.94
N HIS A 428 6.10 -1.27 18.55
CA HIS A 428 5.88 -0.05 19.32
C HIS A 428 6.38 -0.30 20.74
N ALA A 429 7.70 -0.27 20.90
CA ALA A 429 8.36 -0.62 22.16
C ALA A 429 7.87 0.28 23.31
N SER A 430 7.58 1.56 23.03
CA SER A 430 7.08 2.55 24.01
C SER A 430 5.82 2.11 24.78
N VAL A 431 5.03 1.20 24.21
CA VAL A 431 3.76 0.71 24.78
C VAL A 431 3.71 -0.81 24.84
N GLY A 432 4.86 -1.45 24.67
CA GLY A 432 5.05 -2.90 24.76
C GLY A 432 4.22 -3.72 23.76
N CYS A 433 3.88 -3.14 22.61
CA CYS A 433 3.10 -3.81 21.56
C CYS A 433 4.02 -4.26 20.43
N LEU A 434 4.02 -5.57 20.18
CA LEU A 434 4.98 -6.27 19.31
C LEU A 434 4.31 -6.81 18.07
N HIS A 435 5.00 -6.65 16.94
CA HIS A 435 4.61 -7.23 15.67
C HIS A 435 5.63 -8.29 15.26
N VAL A 436 5.35 -9.53 15.67
CA VAL A 436 6.15 -10.69 15.31
C VAL A 436 5.41 -11.50 14.25
N ARG A 437 6.06 -11.73 13.11
CA ARG A 437 5.45 -12.41 11.97
C ARG A 437 6.20 -13.69 11.61
N PRO A 438 5.70 -14.86 12.03
CA PRO A 438 6.29 -16.14 11.70
C PRO A 438 6.20 -16.44 10.19
N VAL A 439 7.21 -17.14 9.66
CA VAL A 439 7.24 -17.60 8.28
C VAL A 439 6.55 -18.96 8.16
N VAL A 440 5.40 -19.02 7.50
CA VAL A 440 4.60 -20.25 7.40
C VAL A 440 4.04 -20.43 5.99
N ASN A 441 4.02 -21.68 5.51
CA ASN A 441 3.40 -22.04 4.24
C ASN A 441 2.00 -22.64 4.45
N LEU A 442 0.96 -21.79 4.42
CA LEU A 442 -0.44 -22.24 4.59
C LEU A 442 -0.99 -23.10 3.43
N LYS A 443 -0.24 -23.25 2.34
CA LYS A 443 -0.61 -24.14 1.22
C LYS A 443 -0.40 -25.63 1.53
N THR A 444 0.11 -25.95 2.72
CA THR A 444 0.41 -27.31 3.17
C THR A 444 -0.33 -27.62 4.47
N GLU A 445 -0.70 -28.88 4.69
CA GLU A 445 -1.35 -29.31 5.94
C GLU A 445 -0.44 -29.12 7.18
N GLU A 446 0.87 -29.35 7.01
CA GLU A 446 1.85 -29.09 8.07
C GLU A 446 1.90 -27.60 8.42
N GLY A 447 1.93 -26.72 7.42
CA GLY A 447 1.93 -25.28 7.65
C GLY A 447 0.66 -24.78 8.33
N VAL A 448 -0.52 -25.32 8.00
CA VAL A 448 -1.77 -25.00 8.71
C VAL A 448 -1.70 -25.45 10.18
N ARG A 449 -1.21 -26.66 10.46
CA ARG A 449 -1.02 -27.13 11.86
C ARG A 449 -0.01 -26.28 12.63
N LYS A 450 1.10 -25.90 11.99
CA LYS A 450 2.12 -25.00 12.56
C LYS A 450 1.52 -23.63 12.90
N PHE A 451 0.70 -23.08 12.00
CA PHE A 451 -0.05 -21.84 12.22
C PHE A 451 -0.96 -21.91 13.46
N GLU A 452 -1.77 -22.97 13.59
CA GLU A 452 -2.65 -23.15 14.75
C GLU A 452 -1.86 -23.30 16.06
N SER A 453 -0.80 -24.12 16.05
CA SER A 453 0.00 -24.38 17.24
C SER A 453 0.76 -23.14 17.72
N ILE A 454 1.37 -22.37 16.81
CA ILE A 454 2.04 -21.11 17.16
C ILE A 454 1.02 -20.12 17.72
N ALA A 455 -0.18 -20.02 17.11
CA ALA A 455 -1.24 -19.13 17.59
C ALA A 455 -1.66 -19.44 19.03
N GLN A 456 -1.88 -20.72 19.35
CA GLN A 456 -2.23 -21.15 20.69
C GLN A 456 -1.11 -20.90 21.70
N GLU A 457 0.13 -21.30 21.40
CA GLU A 457 1.26 -21.13 22.33
C GLU A 457 1.57 -19.65 22.61
N VAL A 458 1.41 -18.78 21.61
CA VAL A 458 1.58 -17.33 21.81
C VAL A 458 0.42 -16.77 22.63
N ALA A 459 -0.83 -17.19 22.38
CA ALA A 459 -1.96 -16.77 23.21
C ALA A 459 -1.75 -17.16 24.68
N ASP A 460 -1.28 -18.38 24.95
CA ASP A 460 -0.94 -18.83 26.31
C ASP A 460 0.16 -17.96 26.93
N LEU A 461 1.21 -17.66 26.17
CA LEU A 461 2.33 -16.83 26.63
C LEU A 461 1.87 -15.41 26.98
N VAL A 462 1.07 -14.77 26.14
CA VAL A 462 0.57 -13.41 26.39
C VAL A 462 -0.19 -13.33 27.71
N LEU A 463 -1.03 -14.32 27.99
CA LEU A 463 -1.82 -14.37 29.22
C LEU A 463 -0.95 -14.55 30.46
N GLU A 464 0.13 -15.34 30.37
CA GLU A 464 1.10 -15.49 31.46
C GLU A 464 1.77 -14.17 31.84
N TYR A 465 1.98 -13.28 30.87
CA TYR A 465 2.55 -11.95 31.07
C TYR A 465 1.50 -10.87 31.40
N GLY A 466 0.23 -11.24 31.60
CA GLY A 466 -0.86 -10.30 31.88
C GLY A 466 -1.15 -9.35 30.72
N GLY A 467 -0.82 -9.76 29.49
CA GLY A 467 -0.92 -8.96 28.27
C GLY A 467 -2.27 -9.06 27.56
N SER A 468 -2.31 -8.54 26.34
CA SER A 468 -3.44 -8.61 25.43
C SER A 468 -3.05 -9.29 24.12
N VAL A 469 -3.88 -10.20 23.62
CA VAL A 469 -3.68 -10.85 22.31
C VAL A 469 -3.93 -9.89 21.14
N SER A 470 -4.56 -8.74 21.43
CA SER A 470 -4.88 -7.68 20.48
C SER A 470 -4.49 -6.32 21.05
N GLY A 471 -3.51 -5.66 20.44
CA GLY A 471 -2.94 -4.39 20.86
C GLY A 471 -3.54 -3.19 20.12
N GLU A 472 -3.73 -3.30 18.80
CA GLU A 472 -4.17 -2.21 17.92
C GLU A 472 -4.96 -2.64 16.65
N HIS A 473 -4.89 -3.92 16.24
CA HIS A 473 -5.43 -4.40 14.96
C HIS A 473 -6.88 -4.90 15.03
N GLY A 474 -7.46 -4.95 16.23
CA GLY A 474 -8.73 -5.63 16.48
C GLY A 474 -8.57 -7.15 16.53
N ASP A 475 -9.59 -7.82 17.04
CA ASP A 475 -9.64 -9.26 17.20
C ASP A 475 -9.82 -9.99 15.88
N GLY A 476 -10.84 -9.61 15.11
CA GLY A 476 -11.22 -10.26 13.85
C GLY A 476 -11.32 -11.78 13.95
N LEU A 477 -11.09 -12.48 12.86
CA LEU A 477 -11.08 -13.95 12.82
C LEU A 477 -9.80 -14.54 13.44
N VAL A 478 -8.70 -13.77 13.48
CA VAL A 478 -7.41 -14.24 14.01
C VAL A 478 -7.45 -14.45 15.52
N ARG A 479 -7.99 -13.49 16.28
CA ARG A 479 -7.83 -13.45 17.75
C ARG A 479 -9.11 -13.79 18.50
N SER A 480 -10.28 -13.62 17.88
CA SER A 480 -11.56 -14.00 18.49
C SER A 480 -11.57 -15.40 19.10
N PRO A 481 -10.97 -16.44 18.49
CA PRO A 481 -10.94 -17.79 19.07
C PRO A 481 -10.33 -17.87 20.48
N PHE A 482 -9.45 -16.92 20.85
CA PHE A 482 -8.75 -16.91 22.15
C PHE A 482 -9.43 -16.01 23.20
N LEU A 483 -10.49 -15.27 22.84
CA LEU A 483 -11.11 -14.31 23.77
C LEU A 483 -11.78 -14.98 24.96
N ARG A 484 -12.37 -16.17 24.78
CA ARG A 484 -12.93 -16.95 25.91
C ARG A 484 -11.85 -17.37 26.90
N GLN A 485 -10.64 -17.68 26.41
CA GLN A 485 -9.50 -18.00 27.26
C GLN A 485 -8.98 -16.77 28.00
N MET A 486 -8.86 -15.64 27.31
CA MET A 486 -8.37 -14.37 27.88
C MET A 486 -9.29 -13.80 28.96
N PHE A 487 -10.59 -13.68 28.65
CA PHE A 487 -11.57 -13.03 29.53
C PHE A 487 -12.28 -14.01 30.46
N GLY A 488 -12.12 -15.31 30.26
CA GLY A 488 -12.84 -16.34 30.98
C GLY A 488 -14.31 -16.45 30.54
N PRO A 489 -15.01 -17.51 30.97
CA PRO A 489 -16.38 -17.79 30.53
C PRO A 489 -17.38 -16.70 30.91
N VAL A 490 -17.24 -16.10 32.11
CA VAL A 490 -18.18 -15.10 32.62
C VAL A 490 -18.23 -13.85 31.72
N LEU A 491 -17.07 -13.25 31.46
CA LEU A 491 -17.01 -12.04 30.62
C LEU A 491 -17.23 -12.35 29.15
N TYR A 492 -16.80 -13.52 28.67
CA TYR A 492 -17.10 -13.94 27.31
C TYR A 492 -18.61 -14.10 27.08
N ASP A 493 -19.32 -14.71 28.02
CA ASP A 493 -20.78 -14.85 27.94
C ASP A 493 -21.47 -13.48 28.09
N ALA A 494 -20.91 -12.56 28.89
CA ALA A 494 -21.36 -11.15 28.92
C ALA A 494 -21.17 -10.45 27.57
N PHE A 495 -20.06 -10.69 26.85
CA PHE A 495 -19.87 -10.17 25.48
C PHE A 495 -20.91 -10.74 24.51
N ARG A 496 -21.26 -12.03 24.64
CA ARG A 496 -22.33 -12.63 23.83
C ARG A 496 -23.67 -11.98 24.11
N GLU A 497 -23.95 -11.66 25.36
CA GLU A 497 -25.17 -10.96 25.75
C GLU A 497 -25.21 -9.54 25.17
N VAL A 498 -24.11 -8.77 25.28
CA VAL A 498 -23.97 -7.47 24.60
C VAL A 498 -24.25 -7.59 23.10
N LYS A 499 -23.61 -8.55 22.42
CA LYS A 499 -23.83 -8.78 20.98
C LYS A 499 -25.29 -9.07 20.66
N ARG A 500 -25.94 -9.97 21.41
CA ARG A 500 -27.35 -10.33 21.21
C ARG A 500 -28.30 -9.18 21.48
N THR A 501 -27.98 -8.29 22.41
CA THR A 501 -28.78 -7.09 22.69
C THR A 501 -28.66 -6.07 21.57
N PHE A 502 -27.45 -5.75 21.11
CA PHE A 502 -27.28 -4.76 20.04
C PHE A 502 -27.74 -5.27 18.67
N ASP A 503 -27.65 -6.58 18.45
CA ASP A 503 -28.01 -7.24 17.20
C ASP A 503 -28.84 -8.52 17.43
N PRO A 504 -30.11 -8.38 17.89
CA PRO A 504 -31.02 -9.49 18.08
C PRO A 504 -31.32 -10.28 16.79
N TYR A 505 -31.06 -9.68 15.63
CA TYR A 505 -31.27 -10.31 14.32
C TYR A 505 -30.04 -11.07 13.81
N GLY A 506 -28.88 -10.91 14.45
CA GLY A 506 -27.63 -11.57 14.07
C GLY A 506 -27.07 -11.13 12.72
N VAL A 507 -27.38 -9.92 12.25
CA VAL A 507 -26.98 -9.42 10.93
C VAL A 507 -25.60 -8.75 10.91
N PHE A 508 -25.14 -8.17 12.01
CA PHE A 508 -23.94 -7.34 12.04
C PHE A 508 -22.66 -8.17 12.22
N ASN A 509 -21.88 -8.28 11.14
CA ASN A 509 -20.56 -8.91 11.07
C ASN A 509 -20.41 -10.19 11.92
N PRO A 510 -21.24 -11.23 11.69
CA PRO A 510 -21.26 -12.42 12.52
C PRO A 510 -19.92 -13.18 12.50
N GLY A 511 -19.64 -13.88 13.61
CA GLY A 511 -18.44 -14.69 13.81
C GLY A 511 -17.17 -13.89 14.12
N LYS A 512 -17.30 -12.61 14.49
CA LYS A 512 -16.21 -11.75 14.97
C LYS A 512 -16.49 -11.35 16.42
N ILE A 513 -15.44 -11.26 17.23
CA ILE A 513 -15.41 -11.06 18.69
C ILE A 513 -16.07 -12.22 19.47
N VAL A 514 -17.32 -12.56 19.14
CA VAL A 514 -18.04 -13.68 19.75
C VAL A 514 -18.43 -14.72 18.71
N ASP A 515 -18.51 -15.97 19.17
CA ASP A 515 -18.87 -17.14 18.36
C ASP A 515 -18.05 -17.27 17.05
N PRO A 516 -16.71 -17.12 17.09
CA PRO A 516 -15.89 -17.18 15.88
C PRO A 516 -15.74 -18.63 15.36
N PRO A 517 -15.52 -18.80 14.05
CA PRO A 517 -15.07 -20.07 13.51
C PRO A 517 -13.63 -20.40 13.99
N PRO A 518 -13.16 -21.64 13.83
CA PRO A 518 -11.75 -21.96 14.04
C PRO A 518 -10.81 -21.06 13.22
N ILE A 519 -9.63 -20.73 13.77
CA ILE A 519 -8.64 -19.83 13.15
C ILE A 519 -8.15 -20.32 11.77
N SER A 520 -8.24 -21.62 11.48
CA SER A 520 -7.87 -22.20 10.18
C SER A 520 -8.99 -22.18 9.13
N SER A 521 -10.16 -21.63 9.47
CA SER A 521 -11.29 -21.51 8.54
C SER A 521 -11.07 -20.36 7.55
N ASN A 522 -11.62 -20.46 6.34
CA ASN A 522 -11.62 -19.37 5.34
C ASN A 522 -10.24 -18.84 4.92
N LEU A 523 -9.17 -19.64 5.04
CA LEU A 523 -7.84 -19.23 4.61
C LEU A 523 -7.82 -18.90 3.10
N ARG A 524 -7.23 -17.75 2.76
CA ARG A 524 -6.99 -17.31 1.38
C ARG A 524 -6.17 -18.34 0.60
N TYR A 525 -5.17 -18.89 1.27
CA TYR A 525 -4.34 -19.99 0.81
C TYR A 525 -4.42 -21.09 1.87
N GLY A 526 -5.25 -22.10 1.65
CA GLY A 526 -5.35 -23.28 2.53
C GLY A 526 -4.63 -24.49 1.94
N ALA A 527 -4.60 -25.60 2.68
CA ALA A 527 -3.94 -26.84 2.26
C ALA A 527 -4.41 -27.41 0.90
N ASN A 528 -5.64 -27.09 0.48
CA ASN A 528 -6.23 -27.49 -0.81
C ASN A 528 -5.90 -26.52 -1.95
N TYR A 529 -5.26 -25.39 -1.66
CA TYR A 529 -4.88 -24.40 -2.66
C TYR A 529 -3.67 -24.88 -3.47
N ARG A 530 -3.69 -24.67 -4.78
CA ARG A 530 -2.57 -24.95 -5.68
C ARG A 530 -2.27 -23.70 -6.49
N THR A 531 -1.03 -23.24 -6.42
CA THR A 531 -0.57 -22.09 -7.20
C THR A 531 -0.55 -22.46 -8.68
N PRO A 532 -1.28 -21.72 -9.54
CA PRO A 532 -1.29 -21.98 -10.97
C PRO A 532 0.07 -21.62 -11.58
N LYS A 533 0.54 -22.45 -12.51
CA LYS A 533 1.80 -22.25 -13.23
C LYS A 533 1.56 -22.17 -14.75
N PRO A 534 0.83 -21.15 -15.23
CA PRO A 534 0.66 -20.98 -16.67
C PRO A 534 2.00 -20.67 -17.33
N GLU A 535 2.13 -20.99 -18.61
CA GLU A 535 3.25 -20.55 -19.43
C GLU A 535 3.31 -19.02 -19.47
N SER A 536 4.51 -18.46 -19.39
CA SER A 536 4.74 -17.02 -19.36
C SER A 536 5.87 -16.62 -20.32
N TRP A 537 5.72 -15.46 -20.94
CA TRP A 537 6.74 -14.87 -21.81
C TRP A 537 7.88 -14.26 -21.00
N PHE A 538 7.57 -13.57 -19.91
CA PHE A 538 8.52 -13.08 -18.93
C PHE A 538 8.96 -14.20 -17.98
N ASP A 539 10.20 -14.08 -17.50
CA ASP A 539 10.81 -14.97 -16.53
C ASP A 539 10.33 -14.59 -15.12
N PHE A 540 9.48 -15.45 -14.55
CA PHE A 540 9.03 -15.37 -13.16
C PHE A 540 9.62 -16.49 -12.30
N SER A 541 10.73 -17.10 -12.72
CA SER A 541 11.37 -18.20 -11.98
C SER A 541 11.72 -17.82 -10.55
N GLU A 542 12.09 -16.56 -10.30
CA GLU A 542 12.35 -16.03 -8.95
C GLU A 542 11.13 -16.08 -8.01
N TYR A 543 9.92 -16.19 -8.56
CA TYR A 543 8.65 -16.32 -7.82
C TYR A 543 8.04 -17.72 -7.92
N GLY A 544 8.74 -18.70 -8.52
CA GLY A 544 8.19 -20.02 -8.81
C GLY A 544 7.15 -20.06 -9.94
N GLY A 545 7.04 -18.98 -10.74
CA GLY A 545 6.12 -18.82 -11.87
C GLY A 545 5.19 -17.61 -11.74
N LEU A 546 4.41 -17.33 -12.80
CA LEU A 546 3.49 -16.18 -12.84
C LEU A 546 2.46 -16.20 -11.70
N GLY A 547 1.95 -17.38 -11.32
CA GLY A 547 1.02 -17.50 -10.20
C GLY A 547 1.62 -17.03 -8.88
N GLY A 548 2.85 -17.47 -8.56
CA GLY A 548 3.56 -17.02 -7.36
C GLY A 548 3.86 -15.52 -7.38
N ALA A 549 4.14 -14.94 -8.55
CA ALA A 549 4.34 -13.50 -8.71
C ALA A 549 3.04 -12.72 -8.41
N VAL A 550 1.88 -13.18 -8.91
CA VAL A 550 0.57 -12.55 -8.64
C VAL A 550 0.19 -12.64 -7.16
N GLU A 551 0.56 -13.75 -6.50
CA GLU A 551 0.30 -13.97 -5.07
C GLU A 551 1.09 -13.04 -4.12
N MET A 552 2.12 -12.35 -4.63
CA MET A 552 2.88 -11.34 -3.86
C MET A 552 2.00 -10.20 -3.35
N CYS A 553 0.82 -9.96 -3.92
CA CYS A 553 -0.11 -8.97 -3.40
C CYS A 553 -0.64 -9.37 -2.01
N SER A 554 -0.13 -8.68 -1.00
CA SER A 554 -0.49 -8.87 0.41
C SER A 554 -1.86 -8.33 0.82
N GLY A 555 -2.56 -7.61 -0.05
CA GLY A 555 -3.85 -6.99 0.29
C GLY A 555 -3.77 -5.70 1.11
N VAL A 556 -2.56 -5.23 1.45
CA VAL A 556 -2.33 -4.06 2.32
C VAL A 556 -2.97 -2.75 1.83
N GLY A 557 -3.28 -2.66 0.53
CA GLY A 557 -4.03 -1.55 -0.04
C GLY A 557 -3.24 -0.26 -0.28
N ALA A 558 -1.90 -0.28 -0.23
CA ALA A 558 -1.06 0.91 -0.46
C ALA A 558 -1.35 1.63 -1.79
N CYS A 559 -1.87 0.89 -2.78
CA CYS A 559 -2.38 1.39 -4.05
C CYS A 559 -3.67 2.23 -3.97
N ARG A 560 -4.23 2.43 -2.77
CA ARG A 560 -5.44 3.24 -2.53
C ARG A 560 -5.15 4.64 -1.98
N LYS A 561 -3.88 5.01 -1.84
CA LYS A 561 -3.48 6.36 -1.41
C LYS A 561 -3.91 7.41 -2.45
N LYS A 562 -4.26 8.61 -2.00
CA LYS A 562 -4.76 9.70 -2.88
C LYS A 562 -3.91 10.97 -2.87
N LEU A 563 -3.19 11.25 -1.79
CA LEU A 563 -2.53 12.55 -1.61
C LEU A 563 -1.09 12.61 -2.10
N ALA A 564 -0.41 11.47 -2.26
CA ALA A 564 1.02 11.44 -2.56
C ALA A 564 1.43 10.22 -3.40
N GLY A 565 2.53 10.39 -4.15
CA GLY A 565 3.12 9.37 -5.01
C GLY A 565 2.38 9.15 -6.32
N THR A 566 2.83 8.16 -7.08
CA THR A 566 2.33 7.85 -8.43
C THR A 566 1.42 6.61 -8.42
N MET A 567 1.53 5.73 -7.42
CA MET A 567 0.91 4.40 -7.50
C MET A 567 -0.62 4.43 -7.49
N CYS A 568 -1.12 3.95 -8.64
CA CYS A 568 -2.49 3.79 -9.13
C CYS A 568 -3.21 5.10 -9.43
N PRO A 569 -2.78 5.83 -10.47
CA PRO A 569 -3.42 7.08 -10.85
C PRO A 569 -4.87 6.86 -11.32
N SER A 570 -5.17 5.69 -11.91
CA SER A 570 -6.54 5.26 -12.22
C SER A 570 -7.41 5.25 -10.97
N TYR A 571 -6.96 4.59 -9.88
CA TYR A 571 -7.67 4.60 -8.60
C TYR A 571 -7.78 6.01 -8.00
N MET A 572 -6.73 6.82 -8.06
CA MET A 572 -6.75 8.18 -7.51
C MET A 572 -7.88 9.04 -8.12
N VAL A 573 -8.20 8.80 -9.39
CA VAL A 573 -9.29 9.48 -10.11
C VAL A 573 -10.63 8.79 -9.90
N THR A 574 -10.73 7.48 -10.18
CA THR A 574 -12.01 6.76 -10.22
C THR A 574 -12.50 6.34 -8.83
N ARG A 575 -11.57 6.15 -7.90
CA ARG A 575 -11.78 5.56 -6.56
C ARG A 575 -12.39 4.16 -6.63
N GLU A 576 -12.21 3.46 -7.74
CA GLU A 576 -12.71 2.10 -7.97
C GLU A 576 -11.70 1.05 -7.51
N GLU A 577 -12.15 0.06 -6.72
CA GLU A 577 -11.26 -1.02 -6.26
C GLU A 577 -10.61 -1.78 -7.44
N SER A 578 -11.33 -1.94 -8.56
CA SER A 578 -10.83 -2.53 -9.81
C SER A 578 -9.60 -1.81 -10.38
N ASP A 579 -9.47 -0.52 -10.12
CA ASP A 579 -8.41 0.33 -10.68
C ASP A 579 -7.18 0.40 -9.78
N SER A 580 -7.20 -0.30 -8.65
CA SER A 580 -6.09 -0.44 -7.72
C SER A 580 -5.23 -1.68 -8.05
N THR A 581 -3.94 -1.65 -7.71
CA THR A 581 -3.05 -2.82 -7.84
C THR A 581 -3.62 -4.05 -7.12
N ARG A 582 -4.18 -3.86 -5.91
CA ARG A 582 -4.77 -4.94 -5.11
C ARG A 582 -5.94 -5.58 -5.84
N GLY A 583 -6.88 -4.76 -6.34
CA GLY A 583 -8.03 -5.24 -7.10
C GLY A 583 -7.61 -6.05 -8.32
N ARG A 584 -6.68 -5.51 -9.12
CA ARG A 584 -6.13 -6.20 -10.31
C ARG A 584 -5.46 -7.53 -9.96
N ALA A 585 -4.61 -7.55 -8.92
CA ALA A 585 -3.93 -8.78 -8.50
C ALA A 585 -4.92 -9.84 -7.98
N ASN A 586 -5.95 -9.43 -7.24
CA ASN A 586 -6.98 -10.33 -6.75
C ASN A 586 -7.81 -10.95 -7.88
N VAL A 587 -8.26 -10.13 -8.83
CA VAL A 587 -9.01 -10.60 -10.00
C VAL A 587 -8.16 -11.55 -10.84
N LEU A 588 -6.90 -11.21 -11.12
CA LEU A 588 -5.97 -12.10 -11.82
C LEU A 588 -5.79 -13.43 -11.08
N ARG A 589 -5.53 -13.42 -9.77
CA ARG A 589 -5.36 -14.64 -8.98
C ARG A 589 -6.60 -15.54 -9.04
N LEU A 590 -7.79 -14.96 -8.92
CA LEU A 590 -9.05 -15.70 -8.96
C LEU A 590 -9.33 -16.23 -10.37
N ALA A 591 -9.00 -15.47 -11.42
CA ALA A 591 -9.08 -15.93 -12.81
C ALA A 591 -8.17 -17.14 -13.05
N MET A 592 -6.90 -17.06 -12.62
CA MET A 592 -5.91 -18.13 -12.80
C MET A 592 -6.22 -19.40 -12.01
N THR A 593 -6.99 -19.29 -10.93
CA THR A 593 -7.38 -20.42 -10.06
C THR A 593 -8.75 -20.99 -10.40
N GLY A 594 -9.38 -20.53 -11.50
CA GLY A 594 -10.70 -21.00 -11.95
C GLY A 594 -11.86 -20.54 -11.06
N ARG A 595 -11.65 -19.56 -10.17
CA ARG A 595 -12.65 -19.08 -9.21
C ARG A 595 -13.56 -17.98 -9.77
N LEU A 596 -13.36 -17.53 -11.00
CA LEU A 596 -14.25 -16.58 -11.70
C LEU A 596 -15.21 -17.25 -12.71
N GLY A 597 -15.23 -18.58 -12.77
CA GLY A 597 -16.01 -19.35 -13.76
C GLY A 597 -15.17 -19.87 -14.92
N GLU A 598 -15.84 -20.43 -15.94
CA GLU A 598 -15.20 -21.13 -17.08
C GLU A 598 -14.36 -20.20 -17.97
N SER A 599 -14.72 -18.93 -18.06
CA SER A 599 -14.00 -17.92 -18.86
C SER A 599 -12.61 -17.63 -18.31
N GLY A 600 -12.42 -17.67 -16.97
CA GLY A 600 -11.12 -17.48 -16.31
C GLY A 600 -10.35 -16.25 -16.83
N LEU A 601 -9.15 -16.46 -17.37
CA LEU A 601 -8.30 -15.41 -17.97
C LEU A 601 -8.82 -14.88 -19.32
N GLY A 602 -9.81 -15.54 -19.93
CA GLY A 602 -10.50 -15.04 -21.12
C GLY A 602 -11.67 -14.11 -20.81
N ASP A 603 -11.98 -13.85 -19.54
CA ASP A 603 -13.14 -13.05 -19.14
C ASP A 603 -12.97 -11.55 -19.47
N GLU A 604 -13.99 -10.94 -20.08
CA GLU A 604 -13.97 -9.52 -20.44
C GLU A 604 -13.93 -8.59 -19.21
N GLY A 605 -14.48 -9.04 -18.07
CA GLY A 605 -14.37 -8.34 -16.80
C GLY A 605 -12.94 -8.24 -16.30
N VAL A 606 -12.14 -9.30 -16.48
CA VAL A 606 -10.69 -9.27 -16.17
C VAL A 606 -9.97 -8.31 -17.11
N PHE A 607 -10.33 -8.31 -18.41
CA PHE A 607 -9.78 -7.35 -19.37
C PHE A 607 -10.04 -5.90 -18.94
N ARG A 608 -11.29 -5.54 -18.63
CA ARG A 608 -11.65 -4.17 -18.20
C ARG A 608 -10.90 -3.72 -16.94
N VAL A 609 -10.69 -4.62 -15.97
CA VAL A 609 -9.93 -4.35 -14.73
C VAL A 609 -8.47 -3.98 -15.04
N LEU A 610 -7.86 -4.63 -16.03
CA LEU A 610 -6.47 -4.40 -16.42
C LEU A 610 -6.31 -3.28 -17.45
N ASP A 611 -7.34 -2.99 -18.25
CA ASP A 611 -7.28 -2.01 -19.34
C ASP A 611 -6.85 -0.62 -18.84
N LEU A 612 -7.43 -0.14 -17.73
CA LEU A 612 -7.08 1.12 -17.08
C LEU A 612 -5.73 1.12 -16.34
N CYS A 613 -4.94 0.04 -16.42
CA CYS A 613 -3.57 0.06 -15.94
C CYS A 613 -2.67 0.78 -16.95
N LEU A 614 -2.09 1.90 -16.53
CA LEU A 614 -1.14 2.70 -17.31
C LEU A 614 0.21 2.01 -17.56
N GLU A 615 0.50 0.90 -16.89
CA GLU A 615 1.81 0.24 -16.94
C GLU A 615 2.98 1.13 -16.48
N CYS A 616 2.70 2.16 -15.69
CA CYS A 616 3.68 3.16 -15.19
C CYS A 616 4.74 2.60 -14.23
N ARG A 617 4.60 1.35 -13.79
CA ARG A 617 5.46 0.65 -12.81
C ARG A 617 5.61 1.29 -11.44
N ALA A 618 4.81 2.30 -11.11
CA ALA A 618 4.77 2.86 -9.76
C ALA A 618 4.41 1.79 -8.71
N CYS A 619 3.66 0.75 -9.07
CA CYS A 619 3.40 -0.39 -8.19
C CYS A 619 4.65 -1.21 -7.86
N LYS A 620 5.62 -1.32 -8.78
CA LYS A 620 6.87 -2.02 -8.52
C LYS A 620 7.76 -1.26 -7.53
N SER A 621 7.76 0.08 -7.62
CA SER A 621 8.63 0.94 -6.81
C SER A 621 8.01 1.41 -5.49
N GLU A 622 6.71 1.69 -5.47
CA GLU A 622 6.01 2.28 -4.32
C GLU A 622 5.16 1.26 -3.53
N CYS A 623 4.82 0.10 -4.10
CA CYS A 623 4.20 -0.96 -3.33
C CYS A 623 5.29 -1.64 -2.50
N PRO A 624 5.10 -1.84 -1.20
CA PRO A 624 6.20 -2.31 -0.37
C PRO A 624 6.49 -3.81 -0.58
N VAL A 625 5.64 -4.53 -1.33
CA VAL A 625 5.86 -5.92 -1.78
C VAL A 625 6.32 -6.02 -3.26
N GLY A 626 6.51 -4.90 -3.95
CA GLY A 626 7.14 -4.87 -5.28
C GLY A 626 6.34 -5.46 -6.43
N VAL A 627 5.00 -5.44 -6.37
CA VAL A 627 4.14 -5.99 -7.43
C VAL A 627 4.33 -5.25 -8.76
N ASP A 628 4.69 -5.97 -9.82
CA ASP A 628 4.83 -5.42 -11.19
C ASP A 628 3.56 -5.67 -12.02
N MET A 629 2.54 -4.84 -11.80
CA MET A 629 1.28 -4.93 -12.53
C MET A 629 1.44 -4.66 -14.04
N ALA A 630 2.49 -3.95 -14.45
CA ALA A 630 2.76 -3.69 -15.87
C ALA A 630 3.05 -5.00 -16.60
N ARG A 631 3.95 -5.83 -16.06
CA ARG A 631 4.24 -7.15 -16.64
C ARG A 631 3.03 -8.08 -16.59
N PHE A 632 2.26 -8.05 -15.50
CA PHE A 632 1.05 -8.88 -15.37
C PHE A 632 0.01 -8.52 -16.43
N LYS A 633 -0.19 -7.22 -16.72
CA LYS A 633 -1.05 -6.79 -17.82
C LYS A 633 -0.51 -7.27 -19.17
N SER A 634 0.78 -7.12 -19.44
CA SER A 634 1.34 -7.54 -20.73
C SER A 634 1.21 -9.06 -20.96
N GLU A 635 1.44 -9.88 -19.93
CA GLU A 635 1.21 -11.35 -19.97
C GLU A 635 -0.27 -11.68 -20.21
N PHE A 636 -1.15 -11.04 -19.44
CA PHE A 636 -2.58 -11.21 -19.59
C PHE A 636 -3.02 -10.88 -21.01
N LEU A 637 -2.58 -9.74 -21.57
CA LEU A 637 -2.94 -9.33 -22.92
C LEU A 637 -2.42 -10.32 -23.98
N ALA A 638 -1.19 -10.84 -23.82
CA ALA A 638 -0.65 -11.83 -24.74
C ALA A 638 -1.54 -13.09 -24.82
N ASP A 639 -1.98 -13.56 -23.67
CA ASP A 639 -2.86 -14.72 -23.53
C ASP A 639 -4.31 -14.40 -23.96
N TYR A 640 -4.80 -13.19 -23.65
CA TYR A 640 -6.12 -12.71 -24.05
C TYR A 640 -6.25 -12.59 -25.57
N TRP A 641 -5.28 -11.98 -26.25
CA TRP A 641 -5.27 -11.86 -27.71
C TRP A 641 -5.15 -13.20 -28.43
N LYS A 642 -4.51 -14.20 -27.80
CA LYS A 642 -4.48 -15.57 -28.34
C LYS A 642 -5.88 -16.21 -28.38
N ARG A 643 -6.76 -15.85 -27.44
CA ARG A 643 -8.15 -16.36 -27.37
C ARG A 643 -9.14 -15.56 -28.19
N HIS A 644 -9.04 -14.23 -28.15
CA HIS A 644 -10.03 -13.32 -28.74
C HIS A 644 -9.62 -12.71 -30.08
N GLY A 645 -8.36 -12.90 -30.48
CA GLY A 645 -7.77 -12.24 -31.64
C GLY A 645 -7.29 -10.82 -31.32
N THR A 646 -6.16 -10.42 -31.90
CA THR A 646 -5.56 -9.10 -31.64
C THR A 646 -6.35 -7.98 -32.31
N ALA A 647 -6.75 -6.97 -31.53
CA ALA A 647 -7.39 -5.76 -32.05
C ALA A 647 -6.50 -4.99 -33.04
N LEU A 648 -7.11 -4.34 -34.04
CA LEU A 648 -6.39 -3.52 -35.03
C LEU A 648 -5.61 -2.37 -34.39
N GLY A 649 -6.21 -1.69 -33.42
CA GLY A 649 -5.55 -0.64 -32.64
C GLY A 649 -4.28 -1.16 -31.93
N ALA A 650 -4.37 -2.33 -31.30
CA ALA A 650 -3.22 -2.96 -30.63
C ALA A 650 -2.09 -3.30 -31.62
N ARG A 651 -2.43 -3.82 -32.81
CA ARG A 651 -1.43 -4.08 -33.87
C ARG A 651 -0.78 -2.80 -34.37
N ALA A 652 -1.56 -1.75 -34.64
CA ALA A 652 -1.06 -0.48 -35.16
C ALA A 652 -0.16 0.25 -34.15
N LEU A 653 -0.59 0.31 -32.88
CA LEU A 653 0.18 0.94 -31.80
C LEU A 653 1.40 0.12 -31.41
N GLY A 654 1.29 -1.20 -31.33
CA GLY A 654 2.42 -2.08 -31.08
C GLY A 654 3.50 -1.96 -32.17
N ASN A 655 3.08 -1.86 -33.43
CA ASN A 655 3.97 -1.69 -34.58
C ASN A 655 4.19 -0.23 -34.99
N ILE A 656 4.08 0.72 -34.04
CA ILE A 656 4.26 2.15 -34.33
C ILE A 656 5.61 2.45 -35.01
N HIS A 657 6.66 1.68 -34.74
CA HIS A 657 7.95 1.84 -35.40
C HIS A 657 7.91 1.65 -36.93
N GLU A 658 7.13 0.69 -37.43
CA GLU A 658 6.91 0.52 -38.88
C GLU A 658 5.97 1.59 -39.43
N VAL A 659 4.92 1.96 -38.66
CA VAL A 659 4.02 3.07 -39.04
C VAL A 659 4.81 4.37 -39.18
N SER A 660 5.70 4.71 -38.24
CA SER A 660 6.52 5.92 -38.26
C SER A 660 7.56 5.91 -39.37
N LYS A 661 8.10 4.74 -39.73
CA LYS A 661 9.03 4.59 -40.87
C LYS A 661 8.37 5.02 -42.18
N TRP A 662 7.14 4.55 -42.43
CA TRP A 662 6.36 4.95 -43.60
C TRP A 662 5.82 6.38 -43.49
N GLY A 663 5.37 6.78 -42.29
CA GLY A 663 4.92 8.13 -41.98
C GLY A 663 5.97 9.19 -42.29
N SER A 664 7.21 9.02 -41.82
CA SER A 664 8.33 9.92 -42.13
C SER A 664 8.72 9.90 -43.62
N ARG A 665 8.58 8.77 -44.32
CA ARG A 665 8.89 8.69 -45.76
C ARG A 665 7.94 9.56 -46.59
N PHE A 666 6.69 9.68 -46.16
CA PHE A 666 5.63 10.46 -46.83
C PHE A 666 5.11 11.61 -45.97
N ALA A 667 5.98 12.20 -45.13
CA ALA A 667 5.55 13.06 -44.02
C ALA A 667 4.58 14.21 -44.40
N PRO A 668 4.76 14.95 -45.52
CA PRO A 668 3.82 16.02 -45.86
C PRO A 668 2.38 15.51 -46.05
N ILE A 669 2.23 14.39 -46.77
CA ILE A 669 0.92 13.77 -47.06
C ILE A 669 0.37 13.09 -45.80
N ALA A 670 1.21 12.31 -45.10
CA ALA A 670 0.82 11.60 -43.89
C ALA A 670 0.36 12.56 -42.78
N ASN A 671 1.07 13.67 -42.58
CA ASN A 671 0.71 14.69 -41.60
C ASN A 671 -0.61 15.40 -41.97
N TRP A 672 -0.80 15.75 -43.25
CA TRP A 672 -2.06 16.34 -43.71
C TRP A 672 -3.24 15.39 -43.48
N ALA A 673 -3.10 14.12 -43.87
CA ALA A 673 -4.13 13.11 -43.67
C ALA A 673 -4.45 12.90 -42.18
N SER A 674 -3.43 12.72 -41.33
CA SER A 674 -3.60 12.50 -39.88
C SER A 674 -4.24 13.68 -39.14
N ALA A 675 -4.07 14.91 -39.64
CA ALA A 675 -4.66 16.12 -39.09
C ALA A 675 -6.09 16.39 -39.61
N SER A 676 -6.60 15.58 -40.55
CA SER A 676 -7.96 15.76 -41.08
C SER A 676 -9.01 15.16 -40.13
N GLY A 677 -10.13 15.88 -39.96
CA GLY A 677 -11.25 15.43 -39.11
C GLY A 677 -11.82 14.05 -39.49
N PRO A 678 -12.07 13.77 -40.79
CA PRO A 678 -12.58 12.46 -41.23
C PRO A 678 -11.64 11.30 -40.90
N VAL A 679 -10.32 11.47 -41.08
CA VAL A 679 -9.34 10.43 -40.75
C VAL A 679 -9.26 10.21 -39.24
N ARG A 680 -9.31 11.27 -38.43
CA ARG A 680 -9.35 11.13 -36.97
C ARG A 680 -10.60 10.40 -36.50
N TRP A 681 -11.76 10.71 -37.07
CA TRP A 681 -13.01 9.99 -36.77
C TRP A 681 -12.90 8.50 -37.15
N LEU A 682 -12.32 8.19 -38.31
CA LEU A 682 -12.09 6.80 -38.73
C LEU A 682 -11.13 6.08 -37.79
N ASN A 683 -10.04 6.73 -37.39
CA ASN A 683 -9.06 6.19 -36.44
C ASN A 683 -9.68 5.94 -35.06
N GLU A 684 -10.60 6.78 -34.58
CA GLU A 684 -11.33 6.54 -33.34
C GLU A 684 -12.14 5.24 -33.44
N LYS A 685 -12.86 5.04 -34.55
CA LYS A 685 -13.69 3.83 -34.74
C LYS A 685 -12.88 2.56 -34.99
N MET A 686 -11.74 2.64 -35.67
CA MET A 686 -10.94 1.46 -36.06
C MET A 686 -9.81 1.14 -35.09
N LEU A 687 -9.13 2.17 -34.57
CA LEU A 687 -7.91 2.05 -33.78
C LEU A 687 -8.10 2.45 -32.31
N GLY A 688 -9.23 3.05 -31.95
CA GLY A 688 -9.50 3.52 -30.58
C GLY A 688 -8.78 4.81 -30.21
N LEU A 689 -8.31 5.59 -31.19
CA LEU A 689 -7.64 6.88 -30.97
C LEU A 689 -8.65 8.02 -30.96
N ASP A 690 -8.86 8.66 -29.80
CA ASP A 690 -9.85 9.73 -29.62
C ASP A 690 -9.72 10.85 -30.67
N ALA A 691 -10.79 11.14 -31.41
CA ALA A 691 -10.74 12.07 -32.53
C ALA A 691 -10.49 13.53 -32.13
N ARG A 692 -10.57 13.87 -30.84
CA ARG A 692 -10.19 15.19 -30.29
C ARG A 692 -8.68 15.38 -30.24
N ARG A 693 -7.89 14.30 -30.28
CA ARG A 693 -6.43 14.35 -30.22
C ARG A 693 -5.83 14.50 -31.61
N ILE A 694 -4.86 15.40 -31.74
CA ILE A 694 -4.09 15.56 -32.98
C ILE A 694 -2.85 14.67 -32.86
N PRO A 695 -2.65 13.68 -33.77
CA PRO A 695 -1.46 12.84 -33.73
C PRO A 695 -0.16 13.66 -33.88
N PRO A 696 0.95 13.20 -33.28
CA PRO A 696 2.24 13.88 -33.44
C PRO A 696 2.69 13.83 -34.91
N ARG A 697 3.38 14.88 -35.35
CA ARG A 697 3.78 15.04 -36.75
C ARG A 697 5.06 14.28 -37.04
N TRP A 698 5.06 13.47 -38.10
CA TRP A 698 6.29 12.85 -38.61
C TRP A 698 7.19 13.88 -39.29
N LYS A 699 8.51 13.67 -39.21
CA LYS A 699 9.53 14.48 -39.87
C LYS A 699 10.10 13.74 -41.08
N SER A 700 10.27 14.46 -42.20
CA SER A 700 10.93 13.93 -43.40
C SER A 700 12.43 13.73 -43.19
N GLU A 701 13.07 14.66 -42.47
CA GLU A 701 14.43 14.49 -41.99
C GLU A 701 14.40 13.81 -40.63
N THR A 702 14.78 12.54 -40.59
CA THR A 702 14.89 11.75 -39.36
C THR A 702 16.24 11.98 -38.70
N PHE A 703 16.37 11.65 -37.42
CA PHE A 703 17.64 11.75 -36.71
C PHE A 703 18.73 10.88 -37.37
N GLU A 704 18.40 9.66 -37.78
CA GLU A 704 19.28 8.79 -38.59
C GLU A 704 19.75 9.45 -39.88
N ARG A 705 18.84 10.07 -40.64
CA ARG A 705 19.18 10.74 -41.89
C ARG A 705 20.11 11.94 -41.65
N TRP A 706 19.84 12.71 -40.61
CA TRP A 706 20.71 13.81 -40.21
C TRP A 706 22.10 13.31 -39.82
N TRP A 707 22.19 12.27 -38.99
CA TRP A 707 23.45 11.68 -38.54
C TRP A 707 24.28 11.13 -39.70
N ALA A 708 23.63 10.42 -40.64
CA ALA A 708 24.29 9.89 -41.83
C ALA A 708 24.84 11.00 -42.74
N LYS A 709 24.10 12.12 -42.91
CA LYS A 709 24.56 13.28 -43.69
C LYS A 709 25.74 13.99 -43.03
N ARG A 710 25.80 13.98 -41.70
CA ARG A 710 26.87 14.63 -40.92
C ARG A 710 28.22 13.93 -41.08
N GLY A 711 28.22 12.61 -41.32
CA GLY A 711 29.45 11.83 -41.55
C GLY A 711 30.16 11.32 -40.30
N GLY A 712 29.51 11.35 -39.13
CA GLY A 712 30.03 10.81 -37.86
C GLY A 712 30.32 11.87 -36.79
N SER A 713 30.88 11.41 -35.66
CA SER A 713 31.27 12.25 -34.52
C SER A 713 32.37 13.23 -34.88
N ALA A 714 32.36 14.41 -34.25
CA ALA A 714 33.56 15.23 -34.18
C ALA A 714 34.71 14.50 -33.47
N SER A 715 35.96 14.84 -33.78
CA SER A 715 37.14 14.26 -33.14
C SER A 715 37.08 14.45 -31.62
N PRO A 716 37.11 13.36 -30.82
CA PRO A 716 36.93 13.45 -29.38
C PRO A 716 38.07 14.22 -28.72
N LYS A 717 37.74 15.12 -27.78
CA LYS A 717 38.73 15.90 -27.01
C LYS A 717 39.22 15.15 -25.77
N ARG A 718 38.52 14.10 -25.35
CA ARG A 718 38.87 13.20 -24.24
C ARG A 718 39.00 11.76 -24.73
N SER A 719 39.74 10.91 -24.00
CA SER A 719 39.75 9.47 -24.25
C SER A 719 38.44 8.84 -23.75
N GLY A 720 37.39 8.87 -24.57
CA GLY A 720 36.12 8.25 -24.25
C GLY A 720 35.09 8.37 -25.37
N SER A 721 34.48 7.25 -25.74
CA SER A 721 33.29 7.17 -26.59
C SER A 721 32.05 6.91 -25.75
N VAL A 722 30.91 7.39 -26.23
CA VAL A 722 29.59 7.00 -25.74
C VAL A 722 28.69 6.66 -26.92
N THR A 723 27.76 5.75 -26.67
CA THR A 723 26.80 5.32 -27.68
C THR A 723 25.43 5.89 -27.33
N LEU A 724 24.79 6.59 -28.25
CA LEU A 724 23.42 7.07 -28.15
C LEU A 724 22.47 6.07 -28.83
N PHE A 725 21.51 5.53 -28.06
CA PHE A 725 20.44 4.71 -28.61
C PHE A 725 19.39 5.60 -29.27
N ASN A 726 19.19 5.44 -30.58
CA ASN A 726 18.18 6.20 -31.33
C ASN A 726 16.81 5.52 -31.23
N ASP A 727 15.94 6.01 -30.35
CA ASP A 727 14.59 5.50 -30.22
C ASP A 727 13.65 5.95 -31.36
N THR A 728 12.49 5.31 -31.46
CA THR A 728 11.51 5.56 -32.52
C THR A 728 10.95 6.98 -32.49
N PHE A 729 10.75 7.56 -31.30
CA PHE A 729 10.10 8.85 -31.15
C PHE A 729 11.05 10.00 -31.50
N VAL A 730 12.28 9.95 -30.96
CA VAL A 730 13.35 10.87 -31.34
C VAL A 730 13.63 10.77 -32.84
N ASN A 731 13.73 9.56 -33.41
CA ASN A 731 14.06 9.44 -34.83
C ASN A 731 13.02 10.09 -35.77
N HIS A 732 11.73 9.85 -35.52
CA HIS A 732 10.67 10.13 -36.48
C HIS A 732 9.84 11.39 -36.18
N TYR A 733 9.78 11.83 -34.92
CA TYR A 733 8.89 12.93 -34.50
C TYR A 733 9.69 14.14 -33.99
N ASN A 734 10.71 13.90 -33.15
CA ASN A 734 11.49 14.94 -32.49
C ASN A 734 13.02 14.76 -32.68
N PRO A 735 13.51 14.75 -33.94
CA PRO A 735 14.94 14.55 -34.23
C PRO A 735 15.82 15.65 -33.62
N GLU A 736 15.28 16.85 -33.38
CA GLU A 736 15.97 17.94 -32.72
C GLU A 736 16.50 17.58 -31.32
N ILE A 737 15.83 16.67 -30.60
CA ILE A 737 16.26 16.21 -29.27
C ILE A 737 17.52 15.34 -29.41
N GLY A 738 17.56 14.44 -30.40
CA GLY A 738 18.73 13.61 -30.69
C GLY A 738 19.93 14.45 -31.12
N VAL A 739 19.70 15.49 -31.95
CA VAL A 739 20.73 16.44 -32.36
C VAL A 739 21.32 17.17 -31.15
N ALA A 740 20.47 17.71 -30.28
CA ALA A 740 20.91 18.42 -29.07
C ALA A 740 21.70 17.49 -28.12
N ALA A 741 21.30 16.23 -27.98
CA ALA A 741 22.04 15.26 -27.17
C ALA A 741 23.46 15.03 -27.70
N VAL A 742 23.62 14.84 -29.01
CA VAL A 742 24.93 14.70 -29.66
C VAL A 742 25.79 15.94 -29.39
N GLU A 743 25.23 17.14 -29.61
CA GLU A 743 25.95 18.40 -29.41
C GLU A 743 26.43 18.58 -27.97
N ILE A 744 25.61 18.24 -26.97
CA ILE A 744 25.97 18.33 -25.56
C ILE A 744 27.10 17.35 -25.21
N LEU A 745 27.04 16.11 -25.72
CA LEU A 745 28.06 15.09 -25.47
C LEU A 745 29.41 15.46 -26.08
N GLU A 746 29.41 15.98 -27.31
CA GLU A 746 30.62 16.44 -27.99
C GLU A 746 31.21 17.69 -27.30
N GLN A 747 30.37 18.61 -26.82
CA GLN A 747 30.82 19.75 -26.00
C GLN A 747 31.44 19.29 -24.68
N GLY A 748 30.91 18.23 -24.08
CA GLY A 748 31.50 17.53 -22.93
C GLY A 748 32.80 16.78 -23.24
N GLY A 749 33.21 16.74 -24.52
CA GLY A 749 34.48 16.21 -24.99
C GLY A 749 34.46 14.74 -25.42
N TYR A 750 33.29 14.09 -25.49
CA TYR A 750 33.14 12.67 -25.83
C TYR A 750 32.92 12.46 -27.33
N GLY A 751 33.41 11.33 -27.84
CA GLY A 751 33.02 10.85 -29.17
C GLY A 751 31.66 10.16 -29.12
N VAL A 752 30.80 10.41 -30.10
CA VAL A 752 29.42 9.89 -30.09
C VAL A 752 29.19 8.89 -31.23
N GLU A 753 28.76 7.69 -30.89
CA GLU A 753 28.20 6.73 -31.85
C GLU A 753 26.67 6.73 -31.74
N VAL A 754 25.94 6.69 -32.85
CA VAL A 754 24.48 6.57 -32.84
C VAL A 754 24.08 5.21 -33.39
N VAL A 755 23.34 4.44 -32.60
CA VAL A 755 22.93 3.07 -32.97
C VAL A 755 21.42 2.89 -32.88
N ARG A 756 20.89 2.07 -33.79
CA ARG A 756 19.52 1.56 -33.72
C ARG A 756 19.42 0.15 -34.31
N PRO A 757 19.80 -0.89 -33.55
CA PRO A 757 19.68 -2.27 -34.03
C PRO A 757 18.22 -2.65 -34.36
N ALA A 758 17.28 -2.14 -33.56
CA ALA A 758 15.84 -2.30 -33.73
C ALA A 758 15.10 -1.29 -32.82
N CYS A 759 13.77 -1.24 -32.88
CA CYS A 759 12.97 -0.54 -31.88
C CYS A 759 13.13 -1.20 -30.50
N CYS A 760 13.06 -0.38 -29.42
CA CYS A 760 13.17 -0.85 -28.04
C CYS A 760 12.05 -1.81 -27.59
N GLY A 761 10.99 -1.99 -28.40
CA GLY A 761 9.91 -2.95 -28.15
C GLY A 761 8.85 -2.51 -27.15
N ARG A 762 9.00 -1.36 -26.46
CA ARG A 762 8.04 -0.84 -25.47
C ARG A 762 6.58 -0.84 -25.96
N PRO A 763 6.23 -0.36 -27.18
CA PRO A 763 4.84 -0.37 -27.65
C PRO A 763 4.27 -1.79 -27.85
N LEU A 764 5.09 -2.75 -28.27
CA LEU A 764 4.67 -4.16 -28.39
C LEU A 764 4.40 -4.77 -27.01
N ILE A 765 5.27 -4.48 -26.04
CA ILE A 765 5.10 -4.92 -24.65
C ILE A 765 3.77 -4.39 -24.08
N SER A 766 3.50 -3.09 -24.24
CA SER A 766 2.29 -2.47 -23.67
C SER A 766 0.98 -2.94 -24.30
N GLN A 767 1.06 -3.52 -25.50
CA GLN A 767 -0.09 -4.09 -26.21
C GLN A 767 -0.18 -5.62 -26.03
N GLY A 768 0.71 -6.24 -25.26
CA GLY A 768 0.74 -7.69 -25.07
C GLY A 768 1.23 -8.48 -26.29
N LEU A 769 1.89 -7.84 -27.26
CA LEU A 769 2.44 -8.49 -28.45
C LEU A 769 3.83 -9.07 -28.14
N LEU A 770 3.90 -9.95 -27.14
CA LEU A 770 5.14 -10.37 -26.50
C LEU A 770 6.04 -11.25 -27.39
N GLY A 771 5.47 -11.99 -28.34
CA GLY A 771 6.25 -12.74 -29.33
C GLY A 771 7.08 -11.81 -30.24
N GLU A 772 6.44 -10.78 -30.79
CA GLU A 772 7.12 -9.75 -31.60
C GLU A 772 8.11 -8.93 -30.73
N ALA A 773 7.71 -8.59 -29.49
CA ALA A 773 8.57 -7.86 -28.56
C ALA A 773 9.85 -8.64 -28.25
N ARG A 774 9.76 -9.96 -28.04
CA ARG A 774 10.90 -10.85 -27.82
C ARG A 774 11.83 -10.87 -29.04
N ALA A 775 11.28 -10.98 -30.25
CA ALA A 775 12.09 -10.95 -31.47
C ALA A 775 12.85 -9.61 -31.65
N LEU A 776 12.26 -8.48 -31.26
CA LEU A 776 12.98 -7.21 -31.23
C LEU A 776 14.03 -7.15 -30.11
N ALA A 777 13.71 -7.67 -28.92
CA ALA A 777 14.65 -7.75 -27.81
C ALA A 777 15.92 -8.51 -28.18
N GLU A 778 15.80 -9.62 -28.91
CA GLU A 778 16.96 -10.39 -29.41
C GLU A 778 17.86 -9.53 -30.29
N LYS A 779 17.29 -8.79 -31.25
CA LYS A 779 18.03 -7.89 -32.14
C LYS A 779 18.72 -6.75 -31.38
N VAL A 780 18.01 -6.13 -30.44
CA VAL A 780 18.57 -5.04 -29.61
C VAL A 780 19.73 -5.57 -28.76
N VAL A 781 19.55 -6.69 -28.06
CA VAL A 781 20.60 -7.25 -27.20
C VAL A 781 21.82 -7.69 -28.02
N ILE A 782 21.62 -8.36 -29.15
CA ILE A 782 22.73 -8.76 -30.03
C ILE A 782 23.49 -7.53 -30.56
N GLY A 783 22.78 -6.47 -30.95
CA GLY A 783 23.41 -5.25 -31.47
C GLY A 783 24.14 -4.43 -30.40
N LEU A 784 23.64 -4.40 -29.17
CA LEU A 784 24.21 -3.59 -28.08
C LEU A 784 25.26 -4.33 -27.25
N PHE A 785 25.24 -5.66 -27.21
CA PHE A 785 26.17 -6.45 -26.40
C PHE A 785 27.66 -6.20 -26.69
N PRO A 786 28.12 -6.08 -27.97
CA PRO A 786 29.52 -5.76 -28.25
C PRO A 786 29.95 -4.40 -27.68
N ILE A 787 29.03 -3.45 -27.54
CA ILE A 787 29.29 -2.11 -26.97
C ILE A 787 29.36 -2.22 -25.44
N ALA A 788 28.36 -2.87 -24.84
CA ALA A 788 28.30 -3.09 -23.39
C ALA A 788 29.51 -3.86 -22.86
N SER A 789 29.95 -4.91 -23.56
CA SER A 789 31.09 -5.76 -23.17
C SER A 789 32.45 -5.04 -23.17
N ARG A 790 32.55 -3.89 -23.86
CA ARG A 790 33.75 -3.02 -23.79
C ARG A 790 33.69 -2.03 -22.63
N GLY A 791 32.64 -2.06 -21.81
CA GLY A 791 32.42 -1.11 -20.72
C GLY A 791 31.90 0.26 -21.15
N GLU A 792 31.56 0.44 -22.43
CA GLU A 792 31.02 1.70 -22.96
C GLU A 792 29.58 1.94 -22.49
N LYS A 793 29.25 3.19 -22.14
CA LYS A 793 27.90 3.57 -21.72
C LYS A 793 26.98 3.79 -22.91
N ILE A 794 25.77 3.25 -22.80
CA ILE A 794 24.72 3.37 -23.81
C ILE A 794 23.65 4.30 -23.27
N LEU A 795 23.52 5.48 -23.89
CA LEU A 795 22.67 6.56 -23.44
C LEU A 795 21.29 6.47 -24.08
N PHE A 796 20.25 6.64 -23.26
CA PHE A 796 18.85 6.71 -23.68
C PHE A 796 18.28 8.09 -23.39
N LEU A 797 17.51 8.62 -24.35
CA LEU A 797 16.78 9.89 -24.19
C LEU A 797 15.34 9.67 -23.69
N GLU A 798 14.73 8.55 -24.07
CA GLU A 798 13.36 8.19 -23.69
C GLU A 798 13.34 7.18 -22.52
N PRO A 799 12.85 7.57 -21.31
CA PRO A 799 12.79 6.68 -20.15
C PRO A 799 12.02 5.39 -20.37
N SER A 800 10.97 5.41 -21.21
CA SER A 800 10.17 4.24 -21.51
C SER A 800 10.91 3.20 -22.35
N CYS A 801 11.79 3.64 -23.26
CA CYS A 801 12.67 2.76 -24.00
C CYS A 801 13.80 2.23 -23.12
N LEU A 802 14.38 3.06 -22.23
CA LEU A 802 15.35 2.58 -21.26
C LEU A 802 14.76 1.48 -20.39
N SER A 803 13.56 1.68 -19.82
CA SER A 803 12.91 0.66 -18.99
C SER A 803 12.67 -0.64 -19.76
N ALA A 804 12.35 -0.59 -21.06
CA ALA A 804 12.18 -1.79 -21.87
C ALA A 804 13.49 -2.59 -21.98
N VAL A 805 14.61 -1.92 -22.27
CA VAL A 805 15.93 -2.58 -22.38
C VAL A 805 16.45 -3.02 -21.02
N LYS A 806 16.34 -2.15 -20.01
CA LYS A 806 16.95 -2.35 -18.69
C LYS A 806 16.19 -3.34 -17.82
N GLU A 807 14.86 -3.36 -17.91
CA GLU A 807 14.03 -4.18 -17.03
C GLU A 807 13.32 -5.31 -17.78
N ASP A 808 12.82 -5.10 -19.00
CA ASP A 808 11.97 -6.08 -19.67
C ASP A 808 12.73 -7.12 -20.48
N MET A 809 13.72 -6.70 -21.28
CA MET A 809 14.50 -7.63 -22.10
C MET A 809 15.20 -8.73 -21.28
N PRO A 810 15.82 -8.45 -20.11
CA PRO A 810 16.38 -9.50 -19.25
C PRO A 810 15.35 -10.49 -18.73
N SER A 811 14.07 -10.10 -18.70
CA SER A 811 12.98 -10.97 -18.27
C SER A 811 12.27 -11.64 -19.46
N LEU A 812 12.29 -11.07 -20.67
CA LEU A 812 11.71 -11.66 -21.88
C LEU A 812 12.61 -12.73 -22.52
N LEU A 813 13.93 -12.60 -22.38
CA LEU A 813 14.90 -13.51 -22.98
C LEU A 813 15.25 -14.67 -22.04
N ARG A 814 15.87 -15.73 -22.58
CA ARG A 814 16.28 -16.95 -21.85
C ARG A 814 17.72 -17.33 -22.21
N GLY A 815 18.38 -18.08 -21.31
CA GLY A 815 19.71 -18.64 -21.55
C GLY A 815 20.79 -17.58 -21.78
N GLU A 816 21.69 -17.81 -22.75
CA GLU A 816 22.81 -16.91 -23.05
C GLU A 816 22.35 -15.49 -23.40
N LEU A 817 21.27 -15.35 -24.18
CA LEU A 817 20.71 -14.04 -24.53
C LEU A 817 20.19 -13.28 -23.30
N GLN A 818 19.70 -13.98 -22.28
CA GLN A 818 19.31 -13.36 -21.02
C GLN A 818 20.52 -12.80 -20.26
N ALA A 819 21.63 -13.54 -20.22
CA ALA A 819 22.87 -13.08 -19.60
C ALA A 819 23.41 -11.83 -20.32
N LYS A 820 23.44 -11.85 -21.66
CA LYS A 820 23.81 -10.69 -22.48
C LYS A 820 22.89 -9.51 -22.23
N ALA A 821 21.58 -9.74 -22.10
CA ALA A 821 20.62 -8.68 -21.81
C ALA A 821 20.86 -8.02 -20.45
N ARG A 822 21.25 -8.78 -19.41
CA ARG A 822 21.61 -8.23 -18.10
C ARG A 822 22.86 -7.35 -18.18
N GLU A 823 23.86 -7.75 -18.96
CA GLU A 823 25.07 -6.96 -19.17
C GLU A 823 24.77 -5.67 -19.95
N VAL A 824 23.99 -5.75 -21.03
CA VAL A 824 23.49 -4.57 -21.76
C VAL A 824 22.72 -3.64 -20.83
N ALA A 825 21.80 -4.17 -20.02
CA ALA A 825 21.02 -3.39 -19.06
C ALA A 825 21.88 -2.60 -18.05
N GLN A 826 23.03 -3.15 -17.63
CA GLN A 826 23.99 -2.47 -16.74
C GLN A 826 24.76 -1.34 -17.44
N ALA A 827 25.00 -1.46 -18.76
CA ALA A 827 25.63 -0.43 -19.57
C ALA A 827 24.66 0.72 -19.94
N CYS A 828 23.35 0.46 -19.94
CA CYS A 828 22.32 1.43 -20.28
C CYS A 828 22.02 2.44 -19.15
N VAL A 829 22.10 3.73 -19.46
CA VAL A 829 21.81 4.85 -18.54
C VAL A 829 20.96 5.91 -19.25
N LEU A 830 20.21 6.72 -18.50
CA LEU A 830 19.61 7.92 -19.07
C LEU A 830 20.68 8.94 -19.41
N PHE A 831 20.41 9.73 -20.43
CA PHE A 831 21.24 10.88 -20.81
C PHE A 831 21.51 11.78 -19.61
N ASP A 832 20.48 12.11 -18.82
CA ASP A 832 20.57 13.03 -17.68
C ASP A 832 21.55 12.53 -16.60
N GLU A 833 21.55 11.22 -16.34
CA GLU A 833 22.46 10.57 -15.37
C GLU A 833 23.92 10.72 -15.78
N PHE A 834 24.18 10.61 -17.09
CA PHE A 834 25.50 10.76 -17.66
C PHE A 834 25.90 12.25 -17.76
N ALA A 835 25.00 13.08 -18.28
CA ALA A 835 25.21 14.51 -18.48
C ALA A 835 25.43 15.26 -17.16
N ALA A 836 24.80 14.82 -16.07
CA ALA A 836 25.04 15.37 -14.73
C ALA A 836 26.51 15.32 -14.29
N GLN A 837 27.31 14.40 -14.87
CA GLN A 837 28.72 14.20 -14.55
C GLN A 837 29.67 14.92 -15.52
N LEU A 838 29.13 15.48 -16.61
CA LEU A 838 29.93 16.16 -17.63
C LEU A 838 30.35 17.55 -17.17
N ASP A 839 31.55 17.97 -17.57
CA ASP A 839 31.97 19.36 -17.44
C ASP A 839 31.44 20.15 -18.63
N LEU A 840 30.30 20.82 -18.44
CA LEU A 840 29.56 21.52 -19.48
C LEU A 840 29.68 23.03 -19.26
N PRO A 841 29.99 23.83 -20.31
CA PRO A 841 30.01 25.28 -20.22
C PRO A 841 28.59 25.86 -20.25
N LEU A 842 27.81 25.59 -19.20
CA LEU A 842 26.41 26.03 -19.09
C LEU A 842 26.31 27.55 -18.96
N ARG A 843 25.45 28.16 -19.77
CA ARG A 843 25.13 29.60 -19.71
C ARG A 843 23.86 29.83 -18.88
N PRO A 844 23.66 31.02 -18.31
CA PRO A 844 22.40 31.37 -17.66
C PRO A 844 21.20 31.09 -18.56
N GLY A 845 20.17 30.47 -17.99
CA GLY A 845 18.93 30.10 -18.65
C GLY A 845 17.71 30.65 -17.91
N PRO A 846 16.53 30.00 -18.05
CA PRO A 846 15.37 30.33 -17.24
C PRO A 846 15.70 30.25 -15.75
N SER A 847 15.36 31.30 -14.99
CA SER A 847 15.61 31.35 -13.54
C SER A 847 14.72 30.39 -12.74
N ARG A 848 13.61 29.94 -13.32
CA ARG A 848 12.70 28.97 -12.71
C ARG A 848 12.38 27.85 -13.70
N ILE A 849 12.64 26.61 -13.28
CA ILE A 849 12.39 25.41 -14.06
C ILE A 849 11.41 24.53 -13.28
N LEU A 850 10.24 24.27 -13.87
CA LEU A 850 9.28 23.31 -13.32
C LEU A 850 9.51 21.97 -14.00
N LEU A 851 9.92 20.97 -13.23
CA LEU A 851 10.20 19.63 -13.73
C LEU A 851 8.99 18.72 -13.48
N HIS A 852 8.43 18.17 -14.56
CA HIS A 852 7.40 17.13 -14.49
C HIS A 852 8.03 15.79 -14.87
N GLY A 853 8.45 15.00 -13.87
CA GLY A 853 9.16 13.74 -14.11
C GLY A 853 8.30 12.65 -14.75
N HIS A 854 8.88 11.90 -15.70
CA HIS A 854 8.22 10.78 -16.38
C HIS A 854 8.01 9.58 -15.44
N CYS A 855 6.90 8.86 -15.54
CA CYS A 855 6.58 7.72 -14.66
C CYS A 855 7.65 6.62 -14.66
N HIS A 856 8.12 6.18 -15.83
CA HIS A 856 9.20 5.18 -15.91
C HIS A 856 10.51 5.68 -15.28
N GLN A 857 10.82 6.99 -15.40
CA GLN A 857 12.00 7.59 -14.78
C GLN A 857 11.87 7.61 -13.25
N LYS A 858 10.70 7.97 -12.72
CA LYS A 858 10.39 7.91 -11.28
C LYS A 858 10.47 6.47 -10.76
N SER A 859 9.89 5.50 -11.47
CA SER A 859 9.87 4.09 -11.06
C SER A 859 11.26 3.45 -10.97
N MET A 860 12.20 3.90 -11.80
CA MET A 860 13.60 3.47 -11.77
C MET A 860 14.47 4.30 -10.80
N GLY A 861 13.90 5.30 -10.12
CA GLY A 861 14.61 6.16 -9.17
C GLY A 861 15.61 7.13 -9.83
N LEU A 862 15.38 7.52 -11.08
CA LEU A 862 16.36 8.27 -11.89
C LEU A 862 16.09 9.78 -11.97
N LEU A 863 14.94 10.25 -11.47
CA LEU A 863 14.58 11.67 -11.49
C LEU A 863 15.56 12.61 -10.74
N PRO A 864 16.17 12.21 -9.60
CA PRO A 864 17.13 13.06 -8.91
C PRO A 864 18.32 13.50 -9.77
N ALA A 865 18.74 12.68 -10.74
CA ALA A 865 19.82 13.04 -11.66
C ALA A 865 19.43 14.21 -12.58
N THR A 866 18.18 14.25 -13.04
CA THR A 866 17.64 15.37 -13.83
C THR A 866 17.59 16.65 -13.01
N VAL A 867 17.14 16.57 -11.75
CA VAL A 867 17.15 17.72 -10.83
C VAL A 867 18.58 18.23 -10.64
N ALA A 868 19.54 17.34 -10.38
CA ALA A 868 20.95 17.69 -10.22
C ALA A 868 21.53 18.36 -11.48
N LEU A 869 21.26 17.81 -12.67
CA LEU A 869 21.72 18.39 -13.95
C LEU A 869 21.15 19.79 -14.17
N LEU A 870 19.82 19.95 -14.05
CA LEU A 870 19.15 21.23 -14.28
C LEU A 870 19.55 22.29 -13.25
N SER A 871 19.88 21.88 -12.01
CA SER A 871 20.32 22.79 -10.95
C SER A 871 21.72 23.37 -11.18
N ARG A 872 22.49 22.82 -12.14
CA ARG A 872 23.79 23.37 -12.56
C ARG A 872 23.65 24.55 -13.53
N ILE A 873 22.45 24.78 -14.08
CA ILE A 873 22.22 25.96 -14.93
C ILE A 873 22.35 27.21 -14.05
N PRO A 874 23.25 28.15 -14.39
CA PRO A 874 23.44 29.35 -13.58
C PRO A 874 22.12 30.11 -13.37
N LEU A 875 21.85 30.50 -12.13
CA LEU A 875 20.66 31.23 -11.69
C LEU A 875 19.34 30.45 -11.72
N ALA A 876 19.34 29.15 -12.05
CA ALA A 876 18.13 28.34 -12.10
C ALA A 876 17.74 27.80 -10.72
N THR A 877 16.46 27.94 -10.38
CA THR A 877 15.80 27.18 -9.32
C THR A 877 14.93 26.10 -9.95
N VAL A 878 15.22 24.84 -9.63
CA VAL A 878 14.46 23.68 -10.13
C VAL A 878 13.44 23.26 -9.09
N THR A 879 12.18 23.16 -9.50
CA THR A 879 11.10 22.62 -8.67
C THR A 879 10.63 21.31 -9.30
N ASP A 880 10.89 20.19 -8.63
CA ASP A 880 10.24 18.91 -8.95
C ASP A 880 8.76 19.01 -8.57
N LEU A 881 7.88 18.87 -9.57
CA LEU A 881 6.45 18.93 -9.36
C LEU A 881 5.97 17.62 -8.74
N ASP A 882 5.35 17.70 -7.56
CA ASP A 882 4.60 16.58 -6.96
C ASP A 882 3.25 16.37 -7.67
N ALA A 883 3.31 16.16 -8.98
CA ALA A 883 2.15 15.95 -9.85
C ALA A 883 1.66 14.49 -9.85
N GLY A 884 2.27 13.60 -9.04
CA GLY A 884 2.04 12.16 -9.08
C GLY A 884 2.37 11.55 -10.45
N CYS A 885 1.33 11.37 -11.27
CA CYS A 885 1.38 10.80 -12.62
C CYS A 885 1.89 11.80 -13.68
N CYS A 886 2.65 11.31 -14.69
CA CYS A 886 3.00 12.12 -15.86
C CYS A 886 1.92 12.13 -16.95
N GLY A 887 0.82 11.39 -16.76
CA GLY A 887 -0.29 11.30 -17.71
C GLY A 887 -0.05 10.35 -18.89
N MET A 888 1.15 9.78 -19.02
CA MET A 888 1.52 8.88 -20.12
C MET A 888 2.36 7.72 -19.59
N ALA A 889 2.03 6.49 -19.97
CA ALA A 889 2.92 5.33 -19.78
C ALA A 889 2.56 4.21 -20.75
N GLY A 890 3.57 3.62 -21.40
CA GLY A 890 3.35 2.72 -22.52
C GLY A 890 2.59 3.43 -23.64
N SER A 891 1.50 2.82 -24.10
CA SER A 891 0.58 3.40 -25.10
C SER A 891 -0.64 4.09 -24.49
N PHE A 892 -0.71 4.22 -23.16
CA PHE A 892 -1.81 4.91 -22.48
C PHE A 892 -1.59 6.42 -22.51
N GLY A 893 -2.57 7.18 -23.02
CA GLY A 893 -2.54 8.65 -23.10
C GLY A 893 -3.52 9.23 -24.12
#